data_AF-A0A158P0F6-F1
#
_entry.id   AF-A0A158P0F6-F1
#
_cell.length_a   1.000
_cell.length_b   1.000
_cell.length_c   1.000
_cell.angle_alpha   90.00
_cell.angle_beta   90.00
_cell.angle_gamma   90.00
#
_symmetry.space_group_name_H-M   'P 1'
#
loop_
_entity.id
_entity.type
_entity.pdbx_description
1 polymer ?
#
loop_
_entity_poly.entity_id
_entity_poly.type
_entity_poly.pdbx_seq_one_letter_code
_entity_poly.pdbx_strand_id
1 'polypeptide(L)'
;MVDRKQGKTLNTLAANVTKQNELHVLDFYYAVQISVCLLKPFGAWPLANDETSKFKIVLHKASMMIATFLLICTIVPMMLHMMKEKDVFLIIHLMCELIFTLMAFAKYVLLLWHQDQLRFCVDYVANDWRYAIIAEDRNIMLANARIGRTFGITSVIFMFSCGTLYYLQPIATSNLVNEDNVTVRLHPSACEFLVFDSKVSPAYEIVYFLQLLCGFTAYSAFCGICSLMANFVAHICGQCDVLMSLLKELVDGGKRNSGSIDNRIAVVITRHLHLLRMILNEYQKIDVKYVFEQSHVVLRMLGIWPSIDRQPNIIEKIINIFLIIVCYLLLHCDMVPGILYYAVVDDEPSEKVKMMPPILYSVMAIAKYSTLLVYEYDIRNCLRHIKEDWGTVVVDDAREVMLSKASNGRRLFTLCCTFMYCGGVSYNTIVPLSRGSIVIDENTTIRPFSSPGYYVFFDPQNSPAYEIVFLQQVLCGFVMYTITVAICGLAAVFVMHASAQMEILIRQMENFVDESEFGQRNICAKLAVIVEHQIRIQKLDKRMLHNEYYKDDMIYITQLTRNVLSLLGVWPNYNRRRTIGEKIRKYFLISISYILLYCVLIPGALFWLIEKRTRVRVQTIPLLFYGFMASGKYSNLIFREKNIRRCLKHIEQDWRIITSAEEREMMIESAKIGRRLVTLCAVFMYGSGLSFRSILPFAKGKIVTAQNITIKPLPCPAYFFSFDIQVSPAYELIFAMQFLSGIVTYSITIALCGLAAVFVMHACGQLRILVDLMRNLVEDQWQEKQEVDKKLAKMVEHQIRIRSFLQLVENTLQQACLIELMGCTMIVCLLGYFIIMEWENSNSIAMCSYVITLTSLMINMFMFCYTGEQLTVQAERVASTSCELEWYRLPDKKARGIVLVIIMSNMPTKITAGKIMALSFKTYGDVVKTAVTYFNMLLNVAG
;
A
#
# COMPACT_ATOMS: atom_id res chain seq x y z
N MET A 1 -70.93 1.55 21.37
CA MET A 1 -70.74 0.07 21.33
C MET A 1 -69.41 -0.35 20.67
N VAL A 2 -68.76 0.55 19.90
CA VAL A 2 -67.44 0.33 19.27
C VAL A 2 -66.27 0.51 20.26
N ASP A 3 -66.32 1.51 21.15
CA ASP A 3 -65.25 1.72 22.16
C ASP A 3 -65.14 0.60 23.19
N ARG A 4 -66.26 -0.05 23.53
CA ARG A 4 -66.27 -1.18 24.48
C ARG A 4 -65.69 -2.47 23.87
N LYS A 5 -65.69 -2.59 22.54
CA LYS A 5 -65.01 -3.67 21.80
C LYS A 5 -63.52 -3.39 21.69
N GLN A 6 -63.12 -2.16 21.32
CA GLN A 6 -61.72 -1.76 21.22
C GLN A 6 -60.96 -1.84 22.56
N GLY A 7 -61.59 -1.41 23.67
CA GLY A 7 -60.99 -1.54 25.01
C GLY A 7 -60.85 -2.99 25.49
N LYS A 8 -61.78 -3.89 25.13
CA LYS A 8 -61.66 -5.33 25.42
C LYS A 8 -60.57 -5.98 24.57
N THR A 9 -60.41 -5.59 23.31
CA THR A 9 -59.35 -6.08 22.42
C THR A 9 -57.97 -5.60 22.84
N LEU A 10 -57.83 -4.34 23.28
CA LEU A 10 -56.58 -3.79 23.79
C LEU A 10 -56.16 -4.46 25.11
N ASN A 11 -57.11 -4.71 26.02
CA ASN A 11 -56.84 -5.39 27.28
C ASN A 11 -56.55 -6.91 27.10
N THR A 12 -57.12 -7.57 26.09
CA THR A 12 -56.75 -8.96 25.75
C THR A 12 -55.42 -9.05 25.00
N LEU A 13 -55.08 -8.04 24.19
CA LEU A 13 -53.75 -7.93 23.57
C LEU A 13 -52.67 -7.67 24.63
N ALA A 14 -52.94 -6.77 25.58
CA ALA A 14 -52.04 -6.50 26.71
C ALA A 14 -51.89 -7.71 27.66
N ALA A 15 -52.96 -8.46 27.92
CA ALA A 15 -52.91 -9.69 28.72
C ALA A 15 -52.15 -10.84 28.03
N ASN A 16 -52.15 -10.90 26.69
CA ASN A 16 -51.37 -11.88 25.93
C ASN A 16 -49.89 -11.50 25.80
N VAL A 17 -49.53 -10.20 25.84
CA VAL A 17 -48.14 -9.73 25.80
C VAL A 17 -47.39 -9.99 27.13
N THR A 18 -48.11 -10.19 28.24
CA THR A 18 -47.52 -10.54 29.55
C THR A 18 -47.31 -12.04 29.79
N LYS A 19 -47.76 -12.92 28.89
CA LYS A 19 -47.64 -14.37 29.07
C LYS A 19 -46.25 -14.82 28.62
N GLN A 20 -45.47 -15.43 29.49
CA GLN A 20 -44.11 -15.91 29.18
C GLN A 20 -44.13 -17.42 28.97
N ASN A 21 -43.22 -17.95 28.16
CA ASN A 21 -43.03 -19.40 28.08
C ASN A 21 -42.54 -19.91 29.44
N GLU A 22 -43.34 -20.73 30.13
CA GLU A 22 -43.00 -21.24 31.47
C GLU A 22 -41.74 -22.11 31.47
N LEU A 23 -41.36 -22.67 30.32
CA LEU A 23 -40.18 -23.53 30.13
C LEU A 23 -38.98 -22.81 29.51
N HIS A 24 -39.03 -21.48 29.34
CA HIS A 24 -37.99 -20.74 28.60
C HIS A 24 -36.56 -20.92 29.11
N VAL A 25 -36.39 -20.99 30.44
CA VAL A 25 -35.08 -21.23 31.06
C VAL A 25 -34.58 -22.63 30.69
N LEU A 26 -35.45 -23.64 30.77
CA LEU A 26 -35.10 -25.02 30.41
C LEU A 26 -34.76 -25.15 28.93
N ASP A 27 -35.52 -24.49 28.05
CA ASP A 27 -35.31 -24.53 26.60
C ASP A 27 -34.01 -23.82 26.19
N PHE A 28 -33.74 -22.65 26.79
CA PHE A 28 -32.48 -21.94 26.59
C PHE A 28 -31.28 -22.78 27.05
N TYR A 29 -31.32 -23.29 28.28
CA TYR A 29 -30.25 -24.15 28.78
C TYR A 29 -30.13 -25.42 27.97
N TYR A 30 -31.22 -26.02 27.48
CA TYR A 30 -31.18 -27.19 26.61
C TYR A 30 -30.39 -26.91 25.30
N ALA A 31 -30.54 -25.71 24.73
CA ALA A 31 -29.82 -25.31 23.52
C ALA A 31 -28.33 -25.05 23.78
N VAL A 32 -27.97 -24.32 24.84
CA VAL A 32 -26.58 -23.88 25.08
C VAL A 32 -25.78 -24.73 26.08
N GLN A 33 -26.37 -25.80 26.64
CA GLN A 33 -25.81 -26.60 27.74
C GLN A 33 -24.34 -26.99 27.57
N ILE A 34 -23.98 -27.43 26.36
CA ILE A 34 -22.64 -27.93 26.03
C ILE A 34 -21.63 -26.79 26.08
N SER A 35 -21.96 -25.66 25.44
CA SER A 35 -21.12 -24.46 25.45
C SER A 35 -20.95 -23.91 26.87
N VAL A 36 -22.01 -23.90 27.68
CA VAL A 36 -21.94 -23.49 29.09
C VAL A 36 -21.02 -24.40 29.88
N CYS A 37 -21.17 -25.72 29.76
CA CYS A 37 -20.37 -26.71 30.48
C CYS A 37 -18.87 -26.58 30.14
N LEU A 38 -18.55 -26.33 28.88
CA LEU A 38 -17.17 -26.24 28.41
C LEU A 38 -16.52 -24.87 28.62
N LEU A 39 -17.26 -23.76 28.61
CA LEU A 39 -16.69 -22.41 28.67
C LEU A 39 -16.77 -21.77 30.06
N LYS A 40 -17.75 -22.14 30.90
CA LYS A 40 -17.92 -21.58 32.24
C LYS A 40 -16.76 -21.91 33.20
N PRO A 41 -16.20 -23.14 33.23
CA PRO A 41 -15.07 -23.48 34.12
C PRO A 41 -13.76 -22.75 33.81
N PHE A 42 -13.63 -22.17 32.60
CA PHE A 42 -12.44 -21.44 32.13
C PHE A 42 -12.70 -19.92 32.00
N GLY A 43 -13.80 -19.44 32.57
CA GLY A 43 -14.15 -18.02 32.60
C GLY A 43 -14.47 -17.43 31.23
N ALA A 44 -14.69 -18.26 30.21
CA ALA A 44 -15.00 -17.80 28.86
C ALA A 44 -16.51 -17.53 28.65
N TRP A 45 -17.38 -18.09 29.51
CA TRP A 45 -18.82 -17.84 29.46
C TRP A 45 -19.21 -16.54 30.19
N PRO A 46 -20.03 -15.64 29.60
CA PRO A 46 -20.35 -14.35 30.20
C PRO A 46 -21.16 -14.48 31.51
N LEU A 47 -20.87 -13.60 32.49
CA LEU A 47 -21.64 -13.52 33.74
C LEU A 47 -23.02 -12.88 33.52
N ALA A 48 -24.07 -13.48 34.10
CA ALA A 48 -25.42 -12.92 34.10
C ALA A 48 -25.53 -11.71 35.05
N ASN A 49 -26.41 -10.74 34.75
CA ASN A 49 -26.59 -9.51 35.55
C ASN A 49 -27.05 -9.76 37.00
N ASP A 50 -27.75 -10.87 37.26
CA ASP A 50 -28.24 -11.23 38.60
C ASP A 50 -27.15 -11.83 39.52
N GLU A 51 -25.96 -12.15 39.00
CA GLU A 51 -24.85 -12.70 39.80
C GLU A 51 -23.96 -11.60 40.41
N THR A 52 -24.52 -10.81 41.35
CA THR A 52 -23.83 -9.66 41.98
C THR A 52 -22.85 -10.03 43.11
N SER A 53 -22.66 -11.32 43.41
CA SER A 53 -21.74 -11.74 44.47
C SER A 53 -20.29 -11.50 44.07
N LYS A 54 -19.58 -10.67 44.86
CA LYS A 54 -18.14 -10.39 44.68
C LYS A 54 -17.31 -11.67 44.56
N PHE A 55 -17.71 -12.75 45.26
CA PHE A 55 -17.04 -14.05 45.21
C PHE A 55 -17.09 -14.68 43.80
N LYS A 56 -18.26 -14.63 43.12
CA LYS A 56 -18.41 -15.19 41.77
C LYS A 56 -17.60 -14.43 40.72
N ILE A 57 -17.52 -13.10 40.84
CA ILE A 57 -16.71 -12.26 39.95
C ILE A 57 -15.21 -12.57 40.12
N VAL A 58 -14.75 -12.73 41.37
CA VAL A 58 -13.37 -13.11 41.66
C VAL A 58 -13.06 -14.52 41.12
N LEU A 59 -13.97 -15.48 41.34
CA LEU A 59 -13.81 -16.85 40.83
C LEU A 59 -13.76 -16.89 39.30
N HIS A 60 -14.61 -16.12 38.62
CA HIS A 60 -14.62 -16.01 37.17
C HIS A 60 -13.32 -15.41 36.62
N LYS A 61 -12.82 -14.32 37.23
CA LYS A 61 -11.53 -13.72 36.84
C LYS A 61 -10.34 -14.63 37.14
N ALA A 62 -10.34 -15.33 38.26
CA ALA A 62 -9.31 -16.31 38.59
C ALA A 62 -9.29 -17.47 37.59
N SER A 63 -10.46 -17.99 37.24
CA SER A 63 -10.63 -19.03 36.22
C SER A 63 -10.10 -18.59 34.84
N MET A 64 -10.38 -17.36 34.41
CA MET A 64 -9.80 -16.79 33.17
C MET A 64 -8.27 -16.72 33.22
N MET A 65 -7.69 -16.25 34.34
CA MET A 65 -6.24 -16.16 34.48
C MET A 65 -5.58 -17.54 34.48
N ILE A 66 -6.17 -18.53 35.16
CA ILE A 66 -5.67 -19.90 35.20
C ILE A 66 -5.72 -20.53 33.81
N ALA A 67 -6.83 -20.40 33.09
CA ALA A 67 -6.95 -20.94 31.73
C ALA A 67 -5.97 -20.29 30.74
N THR A 68 -5.79 -18.96 30.83
CA THR A 68 -4.81 -18.23 30.01
C THR A 68 -3.39 -18.69 30.31
N PHE A 69 -3.04 -18.86 31.59
CA PHE A 69 -1.74 -19.36 32.02
C PHE A 69 -1.47 -20.77 31.49
N LEU A 70 -2.42 -21.70 31.63
CA LEU A 70 -2.29 -23.08 31.15
C LEU A 70 -2.04 -23.13 29.64
N LEU A 71 -2.73 -22.31 28.83
CA LEU A 71 -2.51 -22.24 27.39
C LEU A 71 -1.15 -21.62 27.01
N ILE A 72 -0.68 -20.62 27.75
CA ILE A 72 0.66 -20.04 27.52
C ILE A 72 1.76 -21.04 27.93
N CYS A 73 1.54 -21.78 29.02
CA CYS A 73 2.46 -22.78 29.54
C CYS A 73 2.68 -23.97 28.60
N THR A 74 1.84 -24.20 27.60
CA THR A 74 2.11 -25.17 26.53
C THR A 74 2.81 -24.54 25.34
N ILE A 75 2.36 -23.37 24.90
CA ILE A 75 2.89 -22.70 23.70
C ILE A 75 4.37 -22.35 23.88
N VAL A 76 4.76 -21.80 25.03
CA VAL A 76 6.14 -21.32 25.25
C VAL A 76 7.17 -22.46 25.29
N PRO A 77 7.00 -23.53 26.10
CA PRO A 77 7.95 -24.65 26.09
C PRO A 77 8.01 -25.38 24.74
N MET A 78 6.89 -25.47 24.03
CA MET A 78 6.83 -26.10 22.72
C MET A 78 7.61 -25.31 21.66
N MET A 79 7.47 -23.98 21.65
CA MET A 79 8.29 -23.09 20.81
C MET A 79 9.78 -23.20 21.14
N LEU A 80 10.13 -23.29 22.44
CA LEU A 80 11.52 -23.42 22.87
C LEU A 80 12.12 -24.78 22.49
N HIS A 81 11.37 -25.87 22.62
CA HIS A 81 11.83 -27.20 22.23
C HIS A 81 12.02 -27.30 20.71
N MET A 82 11.07 -26.78 19.93
CA MET A 82 11.17 -26.64 18.47
C MET A 82 12.44 -25.92 18.01
N MET A 83 12.90 -24.92 18.77
CA MET A 83 14.11 -24.18 18.44
C MET A 83 15.41 -24.93 18.76
N LYS A 84 15.35 -25.93 19.66
CA LYS A 84 16.49 -26.75 20.04
C LYS A 84 16.58 -28.04 19.23
N GLU A 85 15.44 -28.56 18.79
CA GLU A 85 15.34 -29.86 18.16
C GLU A 85 16.01 -29.87 16.78
N LYS A 86 16.69 -30.98 16.44
CA LYS A 86 17.44 -31.11 15.18
C LYS A 86 16.77 -32.05 14.18
N ASP A 87 15.86 -32.90 14.65
CA ASP A 87 15.13 -33.83 13.79
C ASP A 87 13.96 -33.12 13.08
N VAL A 88 14.06 -33.02 11.75
CA VAL A 88 13.06 -32.39 10.88
C VAL A 88 11.68 -33.06 11.01
N PHE A 89 11.62 -34.39 11.21
CA PHE A 89 10.35 -35.10 11.34
C PHE A 89 9.66 -34.77 12.66
N LEU A 90 10.43 -34.70 13.75
CA LEU A 90 9.94 -34.30 15.06
C LEU A 90 9.51 -32.83 15.09
N ILE A 91 10.27 -31.96 14.41
CA ILE A 91 9.92 -30.55 14.17
C ILE A 91 8.56 -30.45 13.46
N ILE A 92 8.34 -31.17 12.35
CA ILE A 92 7.06 -31.13 11.62
C ILE A 92 5.89 -31.59 12.50
N HIS A 93 6.09 -32.65 13.29
CA HIS A 93 5.06 -33.15 14.22
C HIS A 93 4.68 -32.10 15.27
N LEU A 94 5.68 -31.47 15.89
CA LEU A 94 5.50 -30.39 16.85
C LEU A 94 4.90 -29.12 16.21
N MET A 95 5.21 -28.80 14.94
CA MET A 95 4.55 -27.69 14.24
C MET A 95 3.04 -27.90 14.13
N CYS A 96 2.58 -29.11 13.81
CA CYS A 96 1.15 -29.41 13.69
C CYS A 96 0.40 -29.18 15.01
N GLU A 97 0.97 -29.62 16.13
CA GLU A 97 0.38 -29.43 17.45
C GLU A 97 0.46 -27.96 17.92
N LEU A 98 1.54 -27.23 17.59
CA LEU A 98 1.67 -25.81 17.87
C LEU A 98 0.61 -24.98 17.12
N ILE A 99 0.35 -25.30 15.85
CA ILE A 99 -0.68 -24.62 15.05
C ILE A 99 -2.06 -24.80 15.69
N PHE A 100 -2.37 -26.02 16.16
CA PHE A 100 -3.63 -26.29 16.84
C PHE A 100 -3.77 -25.52 18.16
N THR A 101 -2.74 -25.55 19.01
CA THR A 101 -2.76 -24.85 20.31
C THR A 101 -2.80 -23.33 20.15
N LEU A 102 -2.08 -22.76 19.18
CA LEU A 102 -2.17 -21.34 18.83
C LEU A 102 -3.57 -20.96 18.33
N MET A 103 -4.21 -21.79 17.51
CA MET A 103 -5.59 -21.57 17.07
C MET A 103 -6.57 -21.58 18.25
N ALA A 104 -6.45 -22.54 19.16
CA ALA A 104 -7.30 -22.62 20.36
C ALA A 104 -7.10 -21.39 21.25
N PHE A 105 -5.85 -20.96 21.47
CA PHE A 105 -5.51 -19.76 22.22
C PHE A 105 -6.05 -18.49 21.57
N ALA A 106 -5.88 -18.32 20.26
CA ALA A 106 -6.40 -17.18 19.53
C ALA A 106 -7.93 -17.09 19.63
N LYS A 107 -8.64 -18.20 19.44
CA LYS A 107 -10.11 -18.25 19.61
C LYS A 107 -10.53 -17.89 21.03
N TYR A 108 -9.83 -18.40 22.03
CA TYR A 108 -10.10 -18.10 23.44
C TYR A 108 -9.92 -16.61 23.75
N VAL A 109 -8.80 -16.01 23.32
CA VAL A 109 -8.53 -14.57 23.51
C VAL A 109 -9.54 -13.70 22.77
N LEU A 110 -9.93 -14.07 21.54
CA LEU A 110 -10.97 -13.35 20.79
C LEU A 110 -12.33 -13.39 21.50
N LEU A 111 -12.71 -14.54 22.06
CA LEU A 111 -13.93 -14.66 22.83
C LEU A 111 -13.90 -13.77 24.07
N LEU A 112 -12.76 -13.69 24.76
CA LEU A 112 -12.57 -12.81 25.91
C LEU A 112 -12.62 -11.32 25.53
N TRP A 113 -12.00 -10.95 24.40
CA TRP A 113 -11.99 -9.58 23.90
C TRP A 113 -13.40 -9.06 23.59
N HIS A 114 -14.27 -9.94 23.08
CA HIS A 114 -15.64 -9.63 22.69
C HIS A 114 -16.70 -10.07 23.73
N GLN A 115 -16.31 -10.26 25.00
CA GLN A 115 -17.24 -10.73 26.04
C GLN A 115 -18.51 -9.89 26.18
N ASP A 116 -18.43 -8.56 26.06
CA ASP A 116 -19.60 -7.67 26.16
C ASP A 116 -20.61 -7.90 25.02
N GLN A 117 -20.09 -8.10 23.79
CA GLN A 117 -20.93 -8.39 22.63
C GLN A 117 -21.50 -9.81 22.70
N LEU A 118 -20.70 -10.77 23.15
CA LEU A 118 -21.15 -12.14 23.36
C LEU A 118 -22.29 -12.18 24.38
N ARG A 119 -22.16 -11.45 25.48
CA ARG A 119 -23.19 -11.31 26.50
C ARG A 119 -24.50 -10.79 25.91
N PHE A 120 -24.42 -9.72 25.12
CA PHE A 120 -25.58 -9.16 24.43
C PHE A 120 -26.29 -10.20 23.54
N CYS A 121 -25.53 -10.98 22.75
CA CYS A 121 -26.10 -12.04 21.92
C CYS A 121 -26.76 -13.15 22.76
N VAL A 122 -26.12 -13.58 23.84
CA VAL A 122 -26.67 -14.61 24.75
C VAL A 122 -27.95 -14.15 25.42
N ASP A 123 -28.00 -12.90 25.90
CA ASP A 123 -29.20 -12.30 26.50
C ASP A 123 -30.34 -12.17 25.48
N TYR A 124 -30.03 -11.87 24.22
CA TYR A 124 -31.03 -11.81 23.14
C TYR A 124 -31.63 -13.18 22.85
N VAL A 125 -30.79 -14.21 22.69
CA VAL A 125 -31.23 -15.60 22.51
C VAL A 125 -32.09 -16.04 23.70
N ALA A 126 -31.69 -15.73 24.93
CA ALA A 126 -32.48 -16.04 26.12
C ALA A 126 -33.86 -15.35 26.12
N ASN A 127 -33.93 -14.10 25.67
CA ASN A 127 -35.18 -13.38 25.51
C ASN A 127 -36.07 -13.99 24.41
N ASP A 128 -35.51 -14.45 23.29
CA ASP A 128 -36.28 -15.12 22.23
C ASP A 128 -36.97 -16.39 22.76
N TRP A 129 -36.27 -17.19 23.57
CA TRP A 129 -36.86 -18.36 24.24
C TRP A 129 -37.95 -17.98 25.25
N ARG A 130 -37.82 -16.82 25.91
CA ARG A 130 -38.80 -16.27 26.87
C ARG A 130 -40.13 -15.89 26.19
N TYR A 131 -40.04 -15.37 24.96
CA TYR A 131 -41.21 -14.95 24.17
C TYR A 131 -41.72 -16.01 23.19
N ALA A 132 -41.11 -17.21 23.15
CA ALA A 132 -41.58 -18.36 22.36
C ALA A 132 -42.81 -19.04 22.99
N ILE A 133 -43.94 -18.35 23.02
CA ILE A 133 -45.19 -18.78 23.70
C ILE A 133 -45.98 -19.78 22.85
N ILE A 134 -45.87 -19.69 21.52
CA ILE A 134 -46.57 -20.58 20.58
C ILE A 134 -45.87 -21.93 20.58
N ALA A 135 -46.61 -23.00 20.92
CA ALA A 135 -46.06 -24.35 21.06
C ALA A 135 -45.34 -24.84 19.80
N GLU A 136 -45.82 -24.45 18.61
CA GLU A 136 -45.13 -24.86 17.39
C GLU A 136 -43.89 -24.04 17.04
N ASP A 137 -43.92 -22.71 17.22
CA ASP A 137 -42.73 -21.87 17.04
C ASP A 137 -41.59 -22.42 17.93
N ARG A 138 -41.95 -22.75 19.18
CA ARG A 138 -41.07 -23.43 20.13
C ARG A 138 -40.58 -24.79 19.62
N ASN A 139 -41.44 -25.62 19.03
CA ASN A 139 -41.04 -26.92 18.47
C ASN A 139 -40.06 -26.78 17.28
N ILE A 140 -40.27 -25.80 16.40
CA ILE A 140 -39.36 -25.48 15.28
C ILE A 140 -38.00 -25.01 15.81
N MET A 141 -38.01 -24.11 16.80
CA MET A 141 -36.79 -23.64 17.46
C MET A 141 -36.06 -24.79 18.18
N LEU A 142 -36.77 -25.70 18.85
CA LEU A 142 -36.19 -26.87 19.51
C LEU A 142 -35.61 -27.88 18.53
N ALA A 143 -36.23 -28.07 17.37
CA ALA A 143 -35.71 -28.92 16.30
C ALA A 143 -34.38 -28.38 15.76
N ASN A 144 -34.30 -27.06 15.54
CA ASN A 144 -33.07 -26.40 15.12
C ASN A 144 -32.00 -26.40 16.23
N ALA A 145 -32.38 -26.13 17.48
CA ALA A 145 -31.47 -26.23 18.63
C ALA A 145 -30.89 -27.65 18.79
N ARG A 146 -31.66 -28.69 18.44
CA ARG A 146 -31.16 -30.08 18.40
C ARG A 146 -30.02 -30.26 17.40
N ILE A 147 -30.08 -29.59 16.24
CA ILE A 147 -29.02 -29.65 15.22
C ILE A 147 -27.72 -29.04 15.75
N GLY A 148 -27.77 -27.81 16.28
CA GLY A 148 -26.62 -27.13 16.91
C GLY A 148 -26.04 -27.93 18.07
N ARG A 149 -26.90 -28.51 18.91
CA ARG A 149 -26.51 -29.39 20.01
C ARG A 149 -25.84 -30.68 19.52
N THR A 150 -26.39 -31.34 18.50
CA THR A 150 -25.82 -32.58 17.94
C THR A 150 -24.41 -32.34 17.41
N PHE A 151 -24.20 -31.21 16.73
CA PHE A 151 -22.88 -30.76 16.28
C PHE A 151 -21.92 -30.52 17.47
N GLY A 152 -22.39 -29.90 18.54
CA GLY A 152 -21.61 -29.73 19.76
C GLY A 152 -21.19 -31.07 20.39
N ILE A 153 -22.12 -32.03 20.49
CA ILE A 153 -21.85 -33.37 21.05
C ILE A 153 -20.84 -34.12 20.18
N THR A 154 -21.03 -34.14 18.85
CA THR A 154 -20.14 -34.84 17.94
C THR A 154 -18.73 -34.25 17.97
N SER A 155 -18.61 -32.91 18.03
CA SER A 155 -17.33 -32.23 18.17
C SER A 155 -16.62 -32.60 19.46
N VAL A 156 -17.33 -32.66 20.59
CA VAL A 156 -16.76 -33.07 21.89
C VAL A 156 -16.31 -34.52 21.85
N ILE A 157 -17.15 -35.45 21.39
CA ILE A 157 -16.80 -36.87 21.31
C ILE A 157 -15.56 -37.07 20.44
N PHE A 158 -15.52 -36.45 19.26
CA PHE A 158 -14.39 -36.58 18.35
C PHE A 158 -13.08 -36.04 18.97
N MET A 159 -13.10 -34.78 19.45
CA MET A 159 -11.91 -34.13 19.98
C MET A 159 -11.37 -34.80 21.24
N PHE A 160 -12.24 -35.17 22.18
CA PHE A 160 -11.80 -35.84 23.41
C PHE A 160 -11.39 -37.29 23.18
N SER A 161 -11.99 -38.00 22.21
CA SER A 161 -11.54 -39.36 21.85
C SER A 161 -10.16 -39.34 21.21
N CYS A 162 -9.93 -38.44 20.23
CA CYS A 162 -8.62 -38.26 19.61
C CYS A 162 -7.56 -37.79 20.62
N GLY A 163 -7.92 -36.84 21.50
CA GLY A 163 -7.04 -36.39 22.58
C GLY A 163 -6.69 -37.52 23.54
N THR A 164 -7.66 -38.32 23.97
CA THR A 164 -7.40 -39.46 24.87
C THR A 164 -6.44 -40.47 24.25
N LEU A 165 -6.58 -40.79 22.96
CA LEU A 165 -5.63 -41.66 22.25
C LEU A 165 -4.23 -41.06 22.20
N TYR A 166 -4.12 -39.76 21.91
CA TYR A 166 -2.85 -39.04 21.88
C TYR A 166 -2.14 -39.05 23.25
N TYR A 167 -2.87 -38.74 24.32
CA TYR A 167 -2.33 -38.74 25.68
C TYR A 167 -2.11 -40.15 26.27
N LEU A 168 -2.62 -41.22 25.67
CA LEU A 168 -2.34 -42.62 26.09
C LEU A 168 -1.17 -43.25 25.32
N GLN A 169 -0.82 -42.70 24.15
CA GLN A 169 0.26 -43.22 23.31
C GLN A 169 1.60 -43.37 24.06
N PRO A 170 2.07 -42.42 24.88
CA PRO A 170 3.35 -42.54 25.59
C PRO A 170 3.36 -43.65 26.65
N ILE A 171 2.19 -44.00 27.21
CA ILE A 171 2.05 -45.08 28.19
C ILE A 171 2.02 -46.44 27.50
N ALA A 172 1.42 -46.51 26.31
CA ALA A 172 1.32 -47.73 25.52
C ALA A 172 2.64 -48.08 24.78
N THR A 173 3.50 -47.09 24.55
CA THR A 173 4.79 -47.27 23.88
C THR A 173 5.85 -47.68 24.91
N SER A 174 6.62 -48.73 24.63
CA SER A 174 7.67 -49.21 25.54
C SER A 174 8.72 -48.13 25.82
N ASN A 175 9.08 -47.92 27.09
CA ASN A 175 10.15 -46.99 27.48
C ASN A 175 11.45 -47.34 26.75
N LEU A 176 12.09 -46.36 26.11
CA LEU A 176 13.42 -46.56 25.53
C LEU A 176 14.47 -46.60 26.64
N VAL A 177 15.37 -47.58 26.58
CA VAL A 177 16.58 -47.62 27.41
C VAL A 177 17.69 -46.94 26.63
N ASN A 178 18.25 -45.85 27.16
CA ASN A 178 19.37 -45.15 26.53
C ASN A 178 20.70 -45.92 26.72
N GLU A 179 21.75 -45.57 25.97
CA GLU A 179 23.08 -46.24 26.04
C GLU A 179 23.68 -46.31 27.46
N ASP A 180 23.28 -45.39 28.35
CA ASP A 180 23.69 -45.35 29.76
C ASP A 180 22.79 -46.19 30.72
N ASN A 181 21.96 -47.11 30.21
CA ASN A 181 20.99 -47.93 30.97
C ASN A 181 19.91 -47.13 31.74
N VAL A 182 19.68 -45.87 31.38
CA VAL A 182 18.61 -45.03 31.96
C VAL A 182 17.31 -45.23 31.18
N THR A 183 16.22 -45.53 31.88
CA THR A 183 14.88 -45.65 31.28
C THR A 183 14.32 -44.26 30.98
N VAL A 184 14.13 -43.94 29.70
CA VAL A 184 13.58 -42.67 29.23
C VAL A 184 12.06 -42.80 29.13
N ARG A 185 11.35 -42.08 30.00
CA ARG A 185 9.89 -41.98 29.94
C ARG A 185 9.48 -40.91 28.92
N LEU A 186 8.56 -41.26 28.02
CA LEU A 186 8.04 -40.39 26.98
C LEU A 186 6.90 -39.51 27.51
N HIS A 187 6.91 -38.22 27.18
CA HIS A 187 5.77 -37.33 27.41
C HIS A 187 4.85 -37.29 26.18
N PRO A 188 3.54 -37.01 26.34
CA PRO A 188 2.59 -36.81 25.25
C PRO A 188 3.06 -35.79 24.23
N SER A 189 3.50 -34.63 24.71
CA SER A 189 4.15 -33.61 23.90
C SER A 189 5.60 -33.45 24.35
N ALA A 190 6.53 -33.45 23.40
CA ALA A 190 7.94 -33.23 23.66
C ALA A 190 8.14 -31.75 24.05
N CYS A 191 8.13 -31.47 25.35
CA CYS A 191 8.35 -30.14 25.92
C CYS A 191 9.47 -30.23 26.96
N GLU A 192 10.56 -29.48 26.74
CA GLU A 192 11.59 -29.29 27.76
C GLU A 192 11.25 -28.08 28.62
N PHE A 193 11.00 -28.30 29.91
CA PHE A 193 10.94 -27.20 30.89
C PHE A 193 12.36 -26.77 31.23
N LEU A 194 12.68 -25.49 31.02
CA LEU A 194 14.04 -24.95 31.08
C LEU A 194 14.74 -25.07 32.45
N VAL A 195 14.01 -25.48 33.50
CA VAL A 195 14.40 -25.33 34.91
C VAL A 195 14.71 -26.66 35.59
N PHE A 196 14.22 -27.80 35.07
CA PHE A 196 14.41 -29.12 35.68
C PHE A 196 14.22 -30.27 34.68
N ASP A 197 14.84 -31.42 34.94
CA ASP A 197 14.66 -32.63 34.13
C ASP A 197 13.27 -33.24 34.35
N SER A 198 12.38 -33.08 33.37
CA SER A 198 11.01 -33.56 33.41
C SER A 198 10.87 -35.07 33.21
N LYS A 199 11.97 -35.80 32.97
CA LYS A 199 11.96 -37.26 32.74
C LYS A 199 12.14 -38.06 34.03
N VAL A 200 12.48 -37.39 35.15
CA VAL A 200 12.73 -38.01 36.47
C VAL A 200 11.50 -37.88 37.38
N SER A 201 11.20 -38.91 38.18
CA SER A 201 10.11 -38.86 39.17
C SER A 201 10.53 -38.06 40.41
N PRO A 202 9.68 -37.16 40.99
CA PRO A 202 8.25 -36.97 40.73
C PRO A 202 7.90 -35.91 39.66
N ALA A 203 8.91 -35.28 39.03
CA ALA A 203 8.69 -34.19 38.07
C ALA A 203 7.96 -34.68 36.81
N TYR A 204 8.22 -35.92 36.38
CA TYR A 204 7.51 -36.57 35.30
C TYR A 204 5.99 -36.60 35.53
N GLU A 205 5.53 -37.10 36.68
CA GLU A 205 4.12 -37.22 37.00
C GLU A 205 3.42 -35.84 37.06
N ILE A 206 4.11 -34.83 37.59
CA ILE A 206 3.61 -33.45 37.68
C ILE A 206 3.47 -32.82 36.28
N VAL A 207 4.50 -32.95 35.43
CA VAL A 207 4.48 -32.39 34.07
C VAL A 207 3.45 -33.11 33.20
N TYR A 208 3.33 -34.43 33.33
CA TYR A 208 2.32 -35.20 32.62
C TYR A 208 0.90 -34.77 33.00
N PHE A 209 0.63 -34.61 34.30
CA PHE A 209 -0.64 -34.10 34.80
C PHE A 209 -0.93 -32.67 34.32
N LEU A 210 0.10 -31.81 34.30
CA LEU A 210 0.00 -30.45 33.78
C LEU A 210 -0.34 -30.44 32.28
N GLN A 211 0.33 -31.27 31.47
CA GLN A 211 0.05 -31.39 30.03
C GLN A 211 -1.38 -31.89 29.77
N LEU A 212 -1.86 -32.88 30.54
CA LEU A 212 -3.26 -33.32 30.49
C LEU A 212 -4.24 -32.18 30.78
N LEU A 213 -3.96 -31.38 31.82
CA LEU A 213 -4.80 -30.25 32.20
C LEU A 213 -4.81 -29.15 31.13
N CYS A 214 -3.65 -28.87 30.52
CA CYS A 214 -3.55 -27.92 29.42
C CYS A 214 -4.25 -28.40 28.15
N GLY A 215 -4.10 -29.68 27.79
CA GLY A 215 -4.81 -30.31 26.68
C GLY A 215 -6.32 -30.26 26.88
N PHE A 216 -6.79 -30.63 28.07
CA PHE A 216 -8.20 -30.52 28.47
C PHE A 216 -8.72 -29.08 28.29
N THR A 217 -7.97 -28.09 28.78
CA THR A 217 -8.31 -26.67 28.65
C THR A 217 -8.41 -26.23 27.18
N ALA A 218 -7.45 -26.62 26.34
CA ALA A 218 -7.44 -26.29 24.92
C ALA A 218 -8.62 -26.93 24.17
N TYR A 219 -8.90 -28.21 24.40
CA TYR A 219 -10.03 -28.91 23.78
C TYR A 219 -11.37 -28.36 24.24
N SER A 220 -11.54 -28.09 25.54
CA SER A 220 -12.77 -27.48 26.06
C SER A 220 -13.01 -26.08 25.49
N ALA A 221 -11.97 -25.24 25.40
CA ALA A 221 -12.09 -23.92 24.79
C ALA A 221 -12.48 -24.03 23.31
N PHE A 222 -11.81 -24.90 22.55
CA PHE A 222 -12.10 -25.09 21.13
C PHE A 222 -13.52 -25.62 20.89
N CYS A 223 -13.90 -26.73 21.53
CA CYS A 223 -15.22 -27.35 21.38
C CYS A 223 -16.33 -26.44 21.90
N GLY A 224 -16.11 -25.74 23.01
CA GLY A 224 -17.07 -24.81 23.59
C GLY A 224 -17.40 -23.67 22.64
N ILE A 225 -16.39 -23.07 22.01
CA ILE A 225 -16.55 -21.97 21.05
C ILE A 225 -17.22 -22.46 19.76
N CYS A 226 -16.78 -23.59 19.21
CA CYS A 226 -17.38 -24.16 17.99
C CYS A 226 -18.85 -24.55 18.21
N SER A 227 -19.17 -25.15 19.37
CA SER A 227 -20.55 -25.46 19.75
C SER A 227 -21.40 -24.21 19.93
N LEU A 228 -20.86 -23.15 20.54
CA LEU A 228 -21.58 -21.88 20.73
C LEU A 228 -21.93 -21.22 19.40
N MET A 229 -20.98 -21.22 18.46
CA MET A 229 -21.21 -20.68 17.13
C MET A 229 -22.27 -21.49 16.35
N ALA A 230 -22.20 -22.83 16.42
CA ALA A 230 -23.22 -23.69 15.82
C ALA A 230 -24.61 -23.44 16.42
N ASN A 231 -24.69 -23.19 17.74
CA ASN A 231 -25.94 -22.87 18.42
C ASN A 231 -26.52 -21.52 17.99
N PHE A 232 -25.70 -20.48 17.79
CA PHE A 232 -26.18 -19.20 17.27
C PHE A 232 -26.70 -19.31 15.84
N VAL A 233 -25.97 -20.02 14.97
CA VAL A 233 -26.41 -20.26 13.59
C VAL A 233 -27.73 -21.04 13.59
N ALA A 234 -27.82 -22.11 14.37
CA ALA A 234 -29.04 -22.91 14.50
C ALA A 234 -30.22 -22.09 15.06
N HIS A 235 -29.98 -21.20 16.04
CA HIS A 235 -31.03 -20.32 16.57
C HIS A 235 -31.56 -19.35 15.51
N ILE A 236 -30.67 -18.73 14.73
CA ILE A 236 -31.07 -17.85 13.62
C ILE A 236 -31.83 -18.63 12.55
N CYS A 237 -31.35 -19.82 12.15
CA CYS A 237 -32.07 -20.70 11.25
C CYS A 237 -33.47 -21.04 11.77
N GLY A 238 -33.59 -21.36 13.06
CA GLY A 238 -34.88 -21.61 13.70
C GLY A 238 -35.83 -20.41 13.67
N GLN A 239 -35.31 -19.19 13.88
CA GLN A 239 -36.12 -17.97 13.74
C GLN A 239 -36.58 -17.73 12.30
N CYS A 240 -35.71 -17.99 11.32
CA CYS A 240 -36.05 -17.91 9.90
C CYS A 240 -37.12 -18.95 9.51
N ASP A 241 -37.03 -20.17 10.02
CA ASP A 241 -38.02 -21.23 9.79
C ASP A 241 -39.39 -20.87 10.40
N VAL A 242 -39.39 -20.30 11.62
CA VAL A 242 -40.60 -19.78 12.26
C VAL A 242 -41.21 -18.65 11.42
N LEU A 243 -40.39 -17.70 10.94
CA LEU A 243 -40.85 -16.63 10.07
C LEU A 243 -41.42 -17.16 8.75
N MET A 244 -40.77 -18.16 8.14
CA MET A 244 -41.23 -18.81 6.91
C MET A 244 -42.56 -19.55 7.14
N SER A 245 -42.72 -20.24 8.28
CA SER A 245 -43.98 -20.89 8.65
C SER A 245 -45.10 -19.87 8.81
N LEU A 246 -44.83 -18.73 9.45
CA LEU A 246 -45.80 -17.64 9.63
C LEU A 246 -46.19 -17.01 8.29
N LEU A 247 -45.25 -16.83 7.35
CA LEU A 247 -45.53 -16.34 6.01
C LEU A 247 -46.39 -17.31 5.19
N LYS A 248 -46.14 -18.61 5.27
CA LYS A 248 -46.96 -19.64 4.59
C LYS A 248 -48.39 -19.66 5.14
N GLU A 249 -48.55 -19.62 6.46
CA GLU A 249 -49.88 -19.55 7.09
C GLU A 249 -50.58 -18.20 6.89
N LEU A 250 -49.86 -17.15 6.47
CA LEU A 250 -50.44 -15.88 6.06
C LEU A 250 -51.25 -16.02 4.76
N VAL A 251 -50.80 -16.91 3.86
CA VAL A 251 -51.45 -17.21 2.58
C VAL A 251 -52.56 -18.26 2.75
N ASP A 252 -52.31 -19.33 3.51
CA ASP A 252 -53.20 -20.50 3.55
C ASP A 252 -54.34 -20.43 4.61
N GLY A 253 -54.36 -19.39 5.47
CA GLY A 253 -55.43 -19.21 6.46
C GLY A 253 -55.44 -20.30 7.56
N GLY A 254 -54.28 -20.63 8.10
CA GLY A 254 -54.11 -21.69 9.09
C GLY A 254 -54.75 -21.43 10.47
N LYS A 255 -54.95 -22.50 11.25
CA LYS A 255 -55.57 -22.52 12.60
C LYS A 255 -54.88 -21.63 13.66
N ARG A 256 -53.72 -21.04 13.35
CA ARG A 256 -52.83 -20.35 14.30
C ARG A 256 -53.17 -18.90 14.60
N ASN A 257 -54.02 -18.23 13.81
CA ASN A 257 -54.15 -16.77 13.92
C ASN A 257 -55.61 -16.29 13.71
N SER A 258 -56.34 -16.08 14.81
CA SER A 258 -57.68 -15.48 14.79
C SER A 258 -57.61 -13.94 14.75
N GLY A 259 -57.40 -13.36 13.57
CA GLY A 259 -57.38 -11.91 13.37
C GLY A 259 -57.57 -11.46 11.92
N SER A 260 -57.89 -10.17 11.72
CA SER A 260 -57.97 -9.56 10.38
C SER A 260 -56.61 -9.63 9.65
N ILE A 261 -56.65 -9.62 8.32
CA ILE A 261 -55.44 -9.65 7.45
C ILE A 261 -54.46 -8.52 7.81
N ASP A 262 -54.95 -7.34 8.18
CA ASP A 262 -54.10 -6.21 8.55
C ASP A 262 -53.34 -6.45 9.87
N ASN A 263 -53.99 -7.10 10.85
CA ASN A 263 -53.32 -7.53 12.08
C ASN A 263 -52.29 -8.65 11.80
N ARG A 264 -52.56 -9.53 10.84
CA ARG A 264 -51.64 -10.60 10.43
C ARG A 264 -50.39 -10.03 9.76
N ILE A 265 -50.56 -9.05 8.87
CA ILE A 265 -49.47 -8.32 8.22
C ILE A 265 -48.69 -7.50 9.25
N ALA A 266 -49.37 -6.81 10.18
CA ALA A 266 -48.70 -6.02 11.22
C ALA A 266 -47.84 -6.88 12.16
N VAL A 267 -48.29 -8.08 12.54
CA VAL A 267 -47.49 -9.02 13.36
C VAL A 267 -46.27 -9.50 12.59
N VAL A 268 -46.41 -9.85 11.31
CA VAL A 268 -45.28 -10.27 10.47
C VAL A 268 -44.29 -9.13 10.23
N ILE A 269 -44.76 -7.92 9.93
CA ILE A 269 -43.92 -6.72 9.78
C ILE A 269 -43.21 -6.40 11.08
N THR A 270 -43.89 -6.45 12.23
CA THR A 270 -43.28 -6.16 13.53
C THR A 270 -42.22 -7.18 13.90
N ARG A 271 -42.43 -8.47 13.61
CA ARG A 271 -41.47 -9.56 13.88
C ARG A 271 -40.30 -9.56 12.88
N HIS A 272 -40.55 -9.21 11.62
CA HIS A 272 -39.52 -8.96 10.61
C HIS A 272 -38.66 -7.73 10.98
N LEU A 273 -39.29 -6.65 11.45
CA LEU A 273 -38.62 -5.48 12.01
C LEU A 273 -37.90 -5.77 13.34
N HIS A 274 -38.35 -6.75 14.13
CA HIS A 274 -37.67 -7.21 15.34
C HIS A 274 -36.41 -8.04 15.01
N LEU A 275 -36.50 -8.94 14.04
CA LEU A 275 -35.35 -9.66 13.46
C LEU A 275 -34.36 -8.70 12.80
N LEU A 276 -34.85 -7.68 12.09
CA LEU A 276 -34.04 -6.60 11.55
C LEU A 276 -33.47 -5.72 12.67
N ARG A 277 -34.18 -5.45 13.77
CA ARG A 277 -33.68 -4.73 14.96
C ARG A 277 -32.53 -5.42 15.67
N MET A 278 -32.36 -6.74 15.50
CA MET A 278 -31.14 -7.46 15.89
C MET A 278 -29.89 -6.95 15.12
N ILE A 279 -30.11 -6.25 14.00
CA ILE A 279 -29.12 -5.56 13.16
C ILE A 279 -29.30 -4.02 13.24
N LEU A 280 -30.47 -3.50 13.66
CA LEU A 280 -30.94 -2.13 13.36
C LEU A 280 -30.90 -1.04 14.47
N ASN A 281 -30.04 -1.06 15.48
CA ASN A 281 -29.98 0.08 16.43
C ASN A 281 -28.58 0.43 16.97
N GLU A 282 -27.70 0.97 16.11
CA GLU A 282 -26.62 1.95 16.41
C GLU A 282 -25.88 2.34 15.10
N TYR A 283 -26.61 2.64 14.02
CA TYR A 283 -26.08 2.64 12.64
C TYR A 283 -24.84 3.48 12.37
N GLN A 284 -24.84 4.74 12.78
CA GLN A 284 -23.75 5.64 12.44
C GLN A 284 -22.43 5.23 13.11
N LYS A 285 -22.48 4.77 14.37
CA LYS A 285 -21.29 4.31 15.08
C LYS A 285 -20.82 2.97 14.55
N ILE A 286 -21.73 2.06 14.23
CA ILE A 286 -21.40 0.74 13.69
C ILE A 286 -20.78 0.87 12.30
N ASP A 287 -21.32 1.71 11.42
CA ASP A 287 -20.81 1.86 10.04
C ASP A 287 -19.46 2.57 10.01
N VAL A 288 -19.30 3.66 10.76
CA VAL A 288 -18.01 4.35 10.89
C VAL A 288 -16.96 3.43 11.54
N LYS A 289 -17.35 2.69 12.59
CA LYS A 289 -16.48 1.69 13.21
C LYS A 289 -16.13 0.60 12.21
N TYR A 290 -17.09 0.07 11.46
CA TYR A 290 -16.89 -0.96 10.45
C TYR A 290 -15.87 -0.53 9.39
N VAL A 291 -15.93 0.73 8.92
CA VAL A 291 -14.99 1.28 7.93
C VAL A 291 -13.58 1.41 8.49
N PHE A 292 -13.46 1.90 9.73
CA PHE A 292 -12.15 2.22 10.31
C PHE A 292 -11.51 1.09 11.11
N GLU A 293 -12.24 0.06 11.52
CA GLU A 293 -11.80 -0.97 12.47
C GLU A 293 -10.44 -1.59 12.12
N GLN A 294 -10.24 -2.01 10.87
CA GLN A 294 -9.00 -2.64 10.43
C GLN A 294 -7.82 -1.67 10.48
N SER A 295 -8.01 -0.45 9.95
CA SER A 295 -6.99 0.59 9.96
C SER A 295 -6.69 1.07 11.38
N HIS A 296 -7.71 1.14 12.23
CA HIS A 296 -7.62 1.51 13.64
C HIS A 296 -6.74 0.52 14.40
N VAL A 297 -6.96 -0.79 14.26
CA VAL A 297 -6.15 -1.81 14.93
C VAL A 297 -4.68 -1.71 14.52
N VAL A 298 -4.39 -1.65 13.22
CA VAL A 298 -3.01 -1.64 12.70
C VAL A 298 -2.27 -0.34 13.08
N LEU A 299 -2.91 0.82 12.94
CA LEU A 299 -2.29 2.09 13.32
C LEU A 299 -2.13 2.24 14.83
N ARG A 300 -3.00 1.62 15.63
CA ARG A 300 -2.87 1.59 17.10
C ARG A 300 -1.70 0.72 17.55
N MET A 301 -1.46 -0.43 16.89
CA MET A 301 -0.26 -1.25 17.14
C MET A 301 1.03 -0.45 16.91
N LEU A 302 1.01 0.46 15.94
CA LEU A 302 2.13 1.34 15.60
C LEU A 302 2.24 2.60 16.48
N GLY A 303 1.26 2.85 17.37
CA GLY A 303 1.19 4.07 18.19
C GLY A 303 0.77 5.35 17.44
N ILE A 304 0.26 5.23 16.20
CA ILE A 304 0.00 6.39 15.30
C ILE A 304 -1.49 6.73 15.20
N TRP A 305 -2.41 5.89 15.69
CA TRP A 305 -3.84 6.14 15.50
C TRP A 305 -4.27 7.54 16.00
N PRO A 306 -4.76 8.42 15.10
CA PRO A 306 -5.17 9.76 15.49
C PRO A 306 -6.53 9.65 16.20
N SER A 307 -6.59 10.03 17.47
CA SER A 307 -7.86 10.03 18.19
C SER A 307 -8.84 11.04 17.55
N ILE A 308 -9.93 10.53 16.96
CA ILE A 308 -10.92 11.30 16.19
C ILE A 308 -11.96 11.96 17.12
N ASP A 309 -12.30 11.28 18.23
CA ASP A 309 -13.51 11.59 19.01
C ASP A 309 -13.21 12.33 20.32
N ARG A 310 -11.99 12.19 20.85
CA ARG A 310 -11.58 12.76 22.13
C ARG A 310 -10.08 13.07 22.12
N GLN A 311 -9.65 14.07 22.88
CA GLN A 311 -8.23 14.23 23.14
C GLN A 311 -7.67 13.01 23.90
N PRO A 312 -6.54 12.43 23.45
CA PRO A 312 -5.97 11.26 24.09
C PRO A 312 -5.55 11.59 25.52
N ASN A 313 -5.83 10.66 26.43
CA ASN A 313 -5.45 10.79 27.83
C ASN A 313 -3.91 10.81 27.95
N ILE A 314 -3.38 11.36 29.04
CA ILE A 314 -1.92 11.44 29.28
C ILE A 314 -1.26 10.05 29.16
N ILE A 315 -1.91 9.02 29.71
CA ILE A 315 -1.46 7.62 29.63
C ILE A 315 -1.41 7.13 28.19
N GLU A 316 -2.41 7.42 27.37
CA GLU A 316 -2.43 7.01 25.96
C GLU A 316 -1.34 7.71 25.14
N LYS A 317 -1.07 8.99 25.42
CA LYS A 317 0.05 9.71 24.81
C LYS A 317 1.39 9.06 25.16
N ILE A 318 1.59 8.70 26.43
CA ILE A 318 2.82 8.02 26.88
C ILE A 318 2.98 6.67 26.19
N ILE A 319 1.90 5.87 26.10
CA ILE A 319 1.91 4.58 25.41
C ILE A 319 2.25 4.76 23.92
N ASN A 320 1.64 5.73 23.25
CA ASN A 320 1.92 5.99 21.83
C ASN A 320 3.38 6.43 21.60
N ILE A 321 3.90 7.34 22.42
CA ILE A 321 5.31 7.77 22.35
C ILE A 321 6.25 6.58 22.59
N PHE A 322 5.95 5.75 23.58
CA PHE A 322 6.72 4.54 23.86
C PHE A 322 6.72 3.58 22.67
N LEU A 323 5.55 3.31 22.07
CA LEU A 323 5.43 2.46 20.89
C LEU A 323 6.22 3.02 19.70
N ILE A 324 6.17 4.33 19.47
CA ILE A 324 6.95 4.98 18.40
C ILE A 324 8.44 4.79 18.61
N ILE A 325 8.94 4.98 19.84
CA ILE A 325 10.35 4.77 20.18
C ILE A 325 10.74 3.30 19.94
N VAL A 326 9.92 2.35 20.40
CA VAL A 326 10.17 0.93 20.20
C VAL A 326 10.20 0.57 18.72
N CYS A 327 9.25 1.05 17.91
CA CYS A 327 9.24 0.79 16.47
C CYS A 327 10.50 1.33 15.77
N TYR A 328 10.93 2.56 16.06
CA TYR A 328 12.17 3.10 15.50
C TYR A 328 13.40 2.31 15.95
N LEU A 329 13.46 1.92 17.23
CA LEU A 329 14.56 1.13 17.77
C LEU A 329 14.67 -0.23 17.07
N LEU A 330 13.54 -0.95 16.92
CA LEU A 330 13.50 -2.23 16.20
C LEU A 330 13.99 -2.09 14.75
N LEU A 331 13.52 -1.06 14.03
CA LEU A 331 13.92 -0.80 12.63
C LEU A 331 15.42 -0.46 12.51
N HIS A 332 15.95 0.36 13.42
CA HIS A 332 17.37 0.72 13.41
C HIS A 332 18.28 -0.43 13.82
N CYS A 333 17.84 -1.28 14.76
CA CYS A 333 18.56 -2.49 15.16
C CYS A 333 18.71 -3.50 14.01
N ASP A 334 17.87 -3.49 12.98
CA ASP A 334 18.10 -4.32 11.78
C ASP A 334 18.94 -3.59 10.72
N MET A 335 18.65 -2.32 10.48
CA MET A 335 19.32 -1.51 9.45
C MET A 335 20.81 -1.30 9.74
N VAL A 336 21.17 -0.92 10.96
CA VAL A 336 22.55 -0.53 11.31
C VAL A 336 23.52 -1.71 11.22
N PRO A 337 23.23 -2.89 11.79
CA PRO A 337 24.07 -4.07 11.59
C PRO A 337 24.11 -4.54 10.14
N GLY A 338 23.00 -4.45 9.40
CA GLY A 338 23.00 -4.76 7.97
C GLY A 338 23.96 -3.88 7.17
N ILE A 339 23.94 -2.55 7.39
CA ILE A 339 24.84 -1.60 6.73
C ILE A 339 26.31 -1.84 7.13
N LEU A 340 26.57 -2.07 8.42
CA LEU A 340 27.92 -2.31 8.91
C LEU A 340 28.48 -3.64 8.40
N TYR A 341 27.68 -4.72 8.38
CA TYR A 341 28.05 -5.99 7.77
C TYR A 341 28.33 -5.85 6.28
N TYR A 342 27.50 -5.11 5.55
CA TYR A 342 27.73 -4.79 4.14
C TYR A 342 29.06 -4.03 3.91
N ALA A 343 29.42 -3.15 4.85
CA ALA A 343 30.63 -2.33 4.78
C ALA A 343 31.91 -3.08 5.21
N VAL A 344 31.82 -3.98 6.19
CA VAL A 344 32.97 -4.61 6.86
C VAL A 344 33.34 -5.97 6.26
N VAL A 345 32.38 -6.74 5.76
CA VAL A 345 32.67 -8.10 5.25
C VAL A 345 33.38 -8.02 3.90
N ASP A 346 34.58 -8.58 3.79
CA ASP A 346 35.42 -8.58 2.56
C ASP A 346 35.20 -9.82 1.67
N ASP A 347 34.34 -10.73 2.13
CA ASP A 347 34.01 -11.97 1.46
C ASP A 347 32.84 -11.88 0.48
N GLU A 348 32.90 -12.82 -0.46
CA GLU A 348 32.08 -13.07 -1.64
C GLU A 348 30.98 -12.03 -2.01
N PRO A 349 31.04 -11.43 -3.22
CA PRO A 349 30.02 -10.48 -3.73
C PRO A 349 28.57 -10.97 -3.65
N SER A 350 28.38 -12.29 -3.72
CA SER A 350 27.10 -13.00 -3.55
C SER A 350 26.44 -12.69 -2.20
N GLU A 351 27.21 -12.66 -1.10
CA GLU A 351 26.72 -12.40 0.25
C GLU A 351 26.33 -10.92 0.42
N LYS A 352 27.08 -9.99 -0.18
CA LYS A 352 26.72 -8.55 -0.18
C LYS A 352 25.41 -8.28 -0.92
N VAL A 353 25.14 -8.99 -2.02
CA VAL A 353 23.86 -8.88 -2.76
C VAL A 353 22.71 -9.43 -1.93
N LYS A 354 22.90 -10.54 -1.19
CA LYS A 354 21.87 -11.09 -0.30
C LYS A 354 21.50 -10.12 0.83
N MET A 355 22.42 -9.25 1.25
CA MET A 355 22.20 -8.25 2.31
C MET A 355 21.54 -6.95 1.85
N MET A 356 21.49 -6.69 0.55
CA MET A 356 20.93 -5.44 0.02
C MET A 356 19.40 -5.32 0.17
N PRO A 357 18.57 -6.36 -0.08
CA PRO A 357 17.13 -6.28 0.10
C PRO A 357 16.67 -5.97 1.54
N PRO A 358 17.19 -6.62 2.61
CA PRO A 358 16.85 -6.28 3.98
C PRO A 358 17.13 -4.81 4.31
N ILE A 359 18.33 -4.31 3.96
CA ILE A 359 18.73 -2.92 4.22
C ILE A 359 17.78 -1.94 3.50
N LEU A 360 17.51 -2.17 2.21
CA LEU A 360 16.60 -1.33 1.44
C LEU A 360 15.18 -1.34 2.00
N TYR A 361 14.70 -2.51 2.43
CA TYR A 361 13.36 -2.65 3.00
C TYR A 361 13.25 -1.92 4.34
N SER A 362 14.26 -2.04 5.22
CA SER A 362 14.33 -1.32 6.49
C SER A 362 14.39 0.19 6.30
N VAL A 363 15.17 0.69 5.32
CA VAL A 363 15.20 2.12 4.95
C VAL A 363 13.83 2.60 4.44
N MET A 364 13.18 1.82 3.57
CA MET A 364 11.83 2.15 3.08
C MET A 364 10.79 2.16 4.21
N ALA A 365 10.87 1.21 5.15
CA ALA A 365 9.98 1.14 6.29
C ALA A 365 10.13 2.38 7.19
N ILE A 366 11.36 2.81 7.47
CA ILE A 366 11.64 4.05 8.21
C ILE A 366 11.08 5.27 7.49
N ALA A 367 11.28 5.38 6.18
CA ALA A 367 10.76 6.50 5.40
C ALA A 367 9.23 6.55 5.40
N LYS A 368 8.58 5.40 5.21
CA LYS A 368 7.12 5.22 5.27
C LYS A 368 6.55 5.57 6.64
N TYR A 369 7.17 5.07 7.71
CA TYR A 369 6.76 5.34 9.09
C TYR A 369 6.90 6.82 9.45
N SER A 370 8.02 7.44 9.07
CA SER A 370 8.25 8.87 9.25
C SER A 370 7.24 9.72 8.48
N THR A 371 6.84 9.28 7.29
CA THR A 371 5.80 9.94 6.49
C THR A 371 4.44 9.89 7.20
N LEU A 372 4.06 8.74 7.76
CA LEU A 372 2.82 8.62 8.54
C LEU A 372 2.78 9.58 9.75
N LEU A 373 3.93 9.77 10.43
CA LEU A 373 4.05 10.69 11.56
C LEU A 373 4.01 12.16 11.13
N VAL A 374 4.68 12.53 10.04
CA VAL A 374 4.70 13.92 9.54
C VAL A 374 3.30 14.36 9.08
N TYR A 375 2.55 13.48 8.43
CA TYR A 375 1.21 13.76 7.90
C TYR A 375 0.06 13.36 8.83
N GLU A 376 0.33 13.12 10.12
CA GLU A 376 -0.68 12.68 11.09
C GLU A 376 -1.88 13.64 11.15
N TYR A 377 -1.63 14.95 11.09
CA TYR A 377 -2.68 15.99 11.11
C TYR A 377 -3.61 15.89 9.89
N ASP A 378 -3.05 15.71 8.71
CA ASP A 378 -3.82 15.61 7.47
C ASP A 378 -4.62 14.31 7.42
N ILE A 379 -4.01 13.19 7.83
CA ILE A 379 -4.69 11.89 7.96
C ILE A 379 -5.88 12.00 8.93
N ARG A 380 -5.69 12.67 10.08
CA ARG A 380 -6.76 12.91 11.05
C ARG A 380 -7.91 13.73 10.45
N ASN A 381 -7.61 14.78 9.69
CA ASN A 381 -8.62 15.59 9.03
C ASN A 381 -9.40 14.80 7.98
N CYS A 382 -8.73 13.97 7.17
CA CYS A 382 -9.39 13.08 6.22
C CYS A 382 -10.32 12.08 6.92
N LEU A 383 -9.85 11.43 7.99
CA LEU A 383 -10.68 10.48 8.75
C LEU A 383 -11.88 11.16 9.41
N ARG A 384 -11.71 12.39 9.91
CA ARG A 384 -12.80 13.20 10.44
C ARG A 384 -13.81 13.57 9.37
N HIS A 385 -13.36 13.97 8.18
CA HIS A 385 -14.26 14.27 7.05
C HIS A 385 -15.08 13.05 6.64
N ILE A 386 -14.45 11.88 6.53
CA ILE A 386 -15.14 10.62 6.23
C ILE A 386 -16.21 10.36 7.30
N LYS A 387 -15.86 10.49 8.58
CA LYS A 387 -16.81 10.33 9.69
C LYS A 387 -17.99 11.30 9.60
N GLU A 388 -17.72 12.56 9.27
CA GLU A 388 -18.75 13.60 9.07
C GLU A 388 -19.66 13.24 7.88
N ASP A 389 -19.10 12.77 6.76
CA ASP A 389 -19.86 12.32 5.58
C ASP A 389 -20.83 11.19 5.93
N TRP A 390 -20.36 10.16 6.64
CA TRP A 390 -21.21 9.06 7.14
C TRP A 390 -22.34 9.55 8.08
N GLY A 391 -22.18 10.71 8.73
CA GLY A 391 -23.22 11.33 9.54
C GLY A 391 -24.28 12.09 8.76
N THR A 392 -24.07 12.34 7.47
CA THR A 392 -25.01 13.08 6.61
C THR A 392 -25.81 12.19 5.66
N VAL A 393 -25.56 10.88 5.67
CA VAL A 393 -26.27 9.89 4.84
C VAL A 393 -27.64 9.60 5.46
N VAL A 394 -28.67 10.33 5.02
CA VAL A 394 -30.07 10.17 5.48
C VAL A 394 -30.92 9.35 4.49
N VAL A 395 -30.37 8.99 3.31
CA VAL A 395 -31.07 8.23 2.26
C VAL A 395 -30.53 6.80 2.20
N ASP A 396 -31.41 5.80 2.27
CA ASP A 396 -31.07 4.37 2.35
C ASP A 396 -30.19 3.89 1.17
N ASP A 397 -30.43 4.39 -0.05
CA ASP A 397 -29.67 4.03 -1.26
C ASP A 397 -28.19 4.48 -1.20
N ALA A 398 -27.91 5.65 -0.61
CA ALA A 398 -26.54 6.16 -0.51
C ALA A 398 -25.72 5.38 0.51
N ARG A 399 -26.37 4.89 1.58
CA ARG A 399 -25.74 4.04 2.60
C ARG A 399 -25.30 2.70 2.02
N GLU A 400 -26.14 2.08 1.18
CA GLU A 400 -25.80 0.80 0.54
C GLU A 400 -24.57 0.91 -0.36
N VAL A 401 -24.48 1.98 -1.16
CA VAL A 401 -23.31 2.26 -2.00
C VAL A 401 -22.05 2.44 -1.15
N MET A 402 -22.12 3.23 -0.08
CA MET A 402 -20.99 3.46 0.82
C MET A 402 -20.52 2.18 1.52
N LEU A 403 -21.45 1.33 1.97
CA LEU A 403 -21.12 0.03 2.57
C LEU A 403 -20.52 -0.95 1.58
N SER A 404 -21.07 -1.01 0.36
CA SER A 404 -20.53 -1.86 -0.72
C SER A 404 -19.08 -1.48 -1.06
N LYS A 405 -18.79 -0.19 -1.21
CA LYS A 405 -17.42 0.31 -1.44
C LYS A 405 -16.51 0.10 -0.23
N ALA A 406 -17.01 0.35 0.99
CA ALA A 406 -16.25 0.09 2.21
C ALA A 406 -15.88 -1.39 2.34
N SER A 407 -16.81 -2.31 2.04
CA SER A 407 -16.58 -3.76 2.03
C SER A 407 -15.49 -4.16 1.03
N ASN A 408 -15.53 -3.60 -0.18
CA ASN A 408 -14.49 -3.80 -1.18
C ASN A 408 -13.11 -3.27 -0.70
N GLY A 409 -13.07 -2.11 -0.04
CA GLY A 409 -11.87 -1.58 0.59
C GLY A 409 -11.31 -2.50 1.68
N ARG A 410 -12.18 -3.05 2.54
CA ARG A 410 -11.81 -4.03 3.58
C ARG A 410 -11.31 -5.35 3.00
N ARG A 411 -11.90 -5.84 1.91
CA ARG A 411 -11.41 -7.05 1.21
C ARG A 411 -10.00 -6.83 0.67
N LEU A 412 -9.74 -5.67 0.07
CA LEU A 412 -8.41 -5.28 -0.41
C LEU A 412 -7.40 -5.17 0.75
N PHE A 413 -7.81 -4.57 1.88
CA PHE A 413 -7.00 -4.49 3.10
C PHE A 413 -6.63 -5.89 3.61
N THR A 414 -7.61 -6.78 3.74
CA THR A 414 -7.41 -8.15 4.21
C THR A 414 -6.47 -8.92 3.28
N LEU A 415 -6.66 -8.80 1.96
CA LEU A 415 -5.76 -9.42 0.98
C LEU A 415 -4.32 -8.94 1.14
N CYS A 416 -4.13 -7.62 1.30
CA CYS A 416 -2.82 -7.03 1.55
C CYS A 416 -2.20 -7.56 2.86
N CYS A 417 -2.97 -7.65 3.95
CA CYS A 417 -2.50 -8.24 5.21
C CYS A 417 -2.01 -9.67 5.00
N THR A 418 -2.82 -10.52 4.35
CA THR A 418 -2.50 -11.93 4.15
C THR A 418 -1.19 -12.08 3.38
N PHE A 419 -1.03 -11.40 2.25
CA PHE A 419 0.22 -11.48 1.47
C PHE A 419 1.43 -10.97 2.24
N MET A 420 1.29 -9.83 2.92
CA MET A 420 2.40 -9.20 3.64
C MET A 420 2.86 -10.05 4.84
N TYR A 421 1.94 -10.52 5.68
CA TYR A 421 2.31 -11.34 6.84
C TYR A 421 2.73 -12.75 6.45
N CYS A 422 2.08 -13.40 5.47
CA CYS A 422 2.53 -14.71 4.98
C CYS A 422 3.93 -14.64 4.35
N GLY A 423 4.21 -13.63 3.54
CA GLY A 423 5.55 -13.40 2.98
C GLY A 423 6.58 -13.12 4.07
N GLY A 424 6.20 -12.32 5.07
CA GLY A 424 7.04 -11.97 6.21
C GLY A 424 7.42 -13.15 7.10
N VAL A 425 6.46 -14.00 7.45
CA VAL A 425 6.69 -15.24 8.20
C VAL A 425 7.53 -16.21 7.39
N SER A 426 7.26 -16.33 6.10
CA SER A 426 8.06 -17.19 5.21
C SER A 426 9.53 -16.77 5.19
N TYR A 427 9.81 -15.47 5.04
CA TYR A 427 11.17 -14.95 4.94
C TYR A 427 11.92 -14.92 6.27
N ASN A 428 11.32 -14.40 7.35
CA ASN A 428 12.04 -14.21 8.62
C ASN A 428 12.01 -15.43 9.54
N THR A 429 11.07 -16.35 9.34
CA THR A 429 10.87 -17.49 10.26
C THR A 429 11.04 -18.83 9.56
N ILE A 430 10.31 -19.08 8.47
CA ILE A 430 10.31 -20.42 7.84
C ILE A 430 11.63 -20.71 7.14
N VAL A 431 12.16 -19.80 6.32
CA VAL A 431 13.40 -20.02 5.55
C VAL A 431 14.63 -20.26 6.44
N PRO A 432 14.84 -19.48 7.53
CA PRO A 432 15.93 -19.77 8.47
C PRO A 432 15.77 -21.12 9.17
N LEU A 433 14.56 -21.44 9.67
CA LEU A 433 14.33 -22.69 10.40
C LEU A 433 14.41 -23.93 9.49
N SER A 434 13.99 -23.82 8.23
CA SER A 434 13.96 -24.96 7.30
C SER A 434 15.33 -25.35 6.76
N ARG A 435 16.32 -24.45 6.80
CA ARG A 435 17.69 -24.73 6.33
C ARG A 435 18.52 -25.57 7.31
N GLY A 436 18.07 -25.73 8.56
CA GLY A 436 18.80 -26.48 9.58
C GLY A 436 20.16 -25.86 9.94
N SER A 437 20.95 -26.54 10.77
CA SER A 437 22.33 -26.14 11.07
C SER A 437 23.26 -26.54 9.93
N ILE A 438 23.93 -25.58 9.31
CA ILE A 438 24.91 -25.80 8.25
C ILE A 438 26.25 -26.07 8.92
N VAL A 439 26.87 -27.24 8.67
CA VAL A 439 28.24 -27.53 9.11
C VAL A 439 29.18 -27.03 8.04
N ILE A 440 30.01 -26.05 8.38
CA ILE A 440 31.08 -25.54 7.50
C ILE A 440 32.32 -26.41 7.66
N ASP A 441 33.22 -26.40 6.65
CA ASP A 441 34.46 -27.21 6.58
C ASP A 441 35.35 -27.17 7.84
N GLU A 442 35.20 -26.14 8.69
CA GLU A 442 35.88 -26.03 10.01
C GLU A 442 35.15 -26.80 11.15
N ASN A 443 34.17 -27.65 10.83
CA ASN A 443 33.32 -28.40 11.77
C ASN A 443 32.48 -27.51 12.72
N THR A 444 32.28 -26.24 12.36
CA THR A 444 31.43 -25.29 13.10
C THR A 444 29.99 -25.35 12.60
N THR A 445 29.02 -25.55 13.49
CA THR A 445 27.59 -25.55 13.18
C THR A 445 27.03 -24.13 13.17
N ILE A 446 26.58 -23.64 12.02
CA ILE A 446 25.93 -22.33 11.88
C ILE A 446 24.41 -22.50 11.78
N ARG A 447 23.69 -21.82 12.66
CA ARG A 447 22.24 -21.63 12.58
C ARG A 447 21.94 -20.38 11.74
N PRO A 448 21.22 -20.49 10.61
CA PRO A 448 21.07 -19.39 9.67
C PRO A 448 20.13 -18.30 10.19
N PHE A 449 20.45 -17.04 9.92
CA PHE A 449 19.58 -15.88 10.14
C PHE A 449 18.89 -15.45 8.84
N SER A 450 17.81 -14.67 8.97
CA SER A 450 17.22 -13.96 7.82
C SER A 450 18.19 -12.91 7.24
N SER A 451 18.97 -12.28 8.12
CA SER A 451 19.99 -11.27 7.80
C SER A 451 21.22 -11.46 8.70
N PRO A 452 22.40 -11.82 8.16
CA PRO A 452 23.63 -12.02 8.95
C PRO A 452 24.29 -10.74 9.52
N GLY A 453 23.57 -9.62 9.67
CA GLY A 453 24.18 -8.32 10.03
C GLY A 453 24.93 -8.27 11.38
N TYR A 454 24.61 -9.14 12.33
CA TYR A 454 25.07 -9.04 13.73
C TYR A 454 26.48 -9.59 13.99
N TYR A 455 27.04 -10.39 13.06
CA TYR A 455 28.39 -10.95 13.19
C TYR A 455 29.51 -9.91 13.36
N VAL A 456 29.26 -8.65 12.99
CA VAL A 456 30.23 -7.54 13.16
C VAL A 456 30.37 -7.13 14.64
N PHE A 457 29.34 -7.31 15.45
CA PHE A 457 29.33 -6.80 16.83
C PHE A 457 29.72 -7.85 17.85
N PHE A 458 29.26 -9.08 17.66
CA PHE A 458 29.50 -10.24 18.51
C PHE A 458 29.15 -11.50 17.73
N ASP A 459 29.55 -12.67 18.21
CA ASP A 459 29.12 -13.94 17.61
C ASP A 459 27.68 -14.28 18.04
N PRO A 460 26.68 -14.19 17.14
CA PRO A 460 25.29 -14.44 17.46
C PRO A 460 24.95 -15.94 17.51
N GLN A 461 25.89 -16.86 17.28
CA GLN A 461 25.60 -18.31 17.26
C GLN A 461 25.48 -18.93 18.66
N ASN A 462 26.02 -18.26 19.68
CA ASN A 462 25.96 -18.71 21.07
C ASN A 462 24.56 -18.49 21.67
N SER A 463 24.06 -19.47 22.41
CA SER A 463 22.80 -19.32 23.18
C SER A 463 23.09 -18.52 24.47
N PRO A 464 22.29 -17.51 24.87
CA PRO A 464 20.98 -17.11 24.34
C PRO A 464 21.01 -16.02 23.25
N ALA A 465 22.19 -15.62 22.77
CA ALA A 465 22.34 -14.50 21.83
C ALA A 465 21.67 -14.77 20.47
N TYR A 466 21.72 -16.02 20.00
CA TYR A 466 21.02 -16.46 18.78
C TYR A 466 19.52 -16.20 18.88
N GLU A 467 18.92 -16.65 19.98
CA GLU A 467 17.49 -16.58 20.23
C GLU A 467 17.01 -15.13 20.35
N ILE A 468 17.82 -14.27 20.98
CA ILE A 468 17.55 -12.83 21.08
C ILE A 468 17.59 -12.16 19.70
N VAL A 469 18.64 -12.39 18.91
CA VAL A 469 18.79 -11.78 17.57
C VAL A 469 17.72 -12.30 16.61
N PHE A 470 17.38 -13.59 16.67
CA PHE A 470 16.33 -14.19 15.86
C PHE A 470 14.95 -13.60 16.19
N LEU A 471 14.59 -13.54 17.48
CA LEU A 471 13.33 -12.94 17.93
C LEU A 471 13.26 -11.46 17.54
N GLN A 472 14.37 -10.73 17.68
CA GLN A 472 14.48 -9.33 17.28
C GLN A 472 14.22 -9.14 15.79
N GLN A 473 14.78 -9.99 14.91
CA GLN A 473 14.55 -9.93 13.46
C GLN A 473 13.09 -10.23 13.10
N VAL A 474 12.46 -11.20 13.76
CA VAL A 474 11.04 -11.52 13.56
C VAL A 474 10.15 -10.34 13.98
N LEU A 475 10.43 -9.71 15.13
CA LEU A 475 9.70 -8.53 15.60
C LEU A 475 9.91 -7.31 14.68
N CYS A 476 11.13 -7.08 14.20
CA CYS A 476 11.41 -6.03 13.23
C CYS A 476 10.65 -6.27 11.91
N GLY A 477 10.69 -7.50 11.40
CA GLY A 477 9.91 -7.93 10.25
C GLY A 477 8.42 -7.61 10.42
N PHE A 478 7.83 -8.04 11.53
CA PHE A 478 6.44 -7.75 11.87
C PHE A 478 6.13 -6.25 11.79
N VAL A 479 6.93 -5.39 12.45
CA VAL A 479 6.76 -3.93 12.39
C VAL A 479 6.84 -3.40 10.95
N MET A 480 7.81 -3.83 10.15
CA MET A 480 7.94 -3.40 8.75
C MET A 480 6.72 -3.74 7.89
N TYR A 481 6.16 -4.95 8.07
CA TYR A 481 4.97 -5.38 7.34
C TYR A 481 3.73 -4.65 7.84
N THR A 482 3.58 -4.46 9.15
CA THR A 482 2.49 -3.68 9.76
C THR A 482 2.47 -2.24 9.24
N ILE A 483 3.63 -1.59 9.10
CA ILE A 483 3.74 -0.23 8.51
C ILE A 483 3.22 -0.20 7.08
N THR A 484 3.60 -1.18 6.26
CA THR A 484 3.16 -1.24 4.86
C THR A 484 1.66 -1.49 4.76
N VAL A 485 1.13 -2.42 5.56
CA VAL A 485 -0.30 -2.70 5.66
C VAL A 485 -1.09 -1.47 6.11
N ALA A 486 -0.58 -0.70 7.07
CA ALA A 486 -1.23 0.53 7.55
C ALA A 486 -1.43 1.55 6.43
N ILE A 487 -0.40 1.77 5.61
CA ILE A 487 -0.43 2.73 4.51
C ILE A 487 -1.39 2.27 3.41
N CYS A 488 -1.27 1.01 2.97
CA CYS A 488 -2.16 0.43 1.97
C CYS A 488 -3.62 0.46 2.45
N GLY A 489 -3.84 0.24 3.74
CA GLY A 489 -5.14 0.29 4.36
C GLY A 489 -5.80 1.65 4.39
N LEU A 490 -5.06 2.69 4.81
CA LEU A 490 -5.53 4.08 4.75
C LEU A 490 -5.86 4.49 3.32
N ALA A 491 -5.00 4.13 2.36
CA ALA A 491 -5.24 4.41 0.95
C ALA A 491 -6.52 3.74 0.44
N ALA A 492 -6.76 2.47 0.79
CA ALA A 492 -7.99 1.77 0.43
C ALA A 492 -9.23 2.44 1.03
N VAL A 493 -9.21 2.84 2.30
CA VAL A 493 -10.33 3.56 2.95
C VAL A 493 -10.62 4.88 2.22
N PHE A 494 -9.59 5.69 1.94
CA PHE A 494 -9.77 6.99 1.30
C PHE A 494 -10.26 6.89 -0.14
N VAL A 495 -9.67 6.01 -0.94
CA VAL A 495 -10.06 5.83 -2.36
C VAL A 495 -11.46 5.25 -2.48
N MET A 496 -11.82 4.27 -1.64
CA MET A 496 -13.14 3.67 -1.69
C MET A 496 -14.22 4.62 -1.18
N HIS A 497 -13.94 5.44 -0.17
CA HIS A 497 -14.86 6.50 0.27
C HIS A 497 -15.07 7.54 -0.83
N ALA A 498 -13.99 8.04 -1.45
CA ALA A 498 -14.10 8.97 -2.57
C ALA A 498 -14.88 8.35 -3.75
N SER A 499 -14.61 7.09 -4.09
CA SER A 499 -15.37 6.37 -5.12
C SER A 499 -16.86 6.23 -4.75
N ALA A 500 -17.20 6.02 -3.48
CA ALA A 500 -18.58 5.95 -3.03
C ALA A 500 -19.29 7.30 -3.20
N GLN A 501 -18.64 8.39 -2.81
CA GLN A 501 -19.19 9.75 -2.97
C GLN A 501 -19.44 10.08 -4.44
N MET A 502 -18.51 9.73 -5.33
CA MET A 502 -18.68 9.94 -6.77
C MET A 502 -19.84 9.10 -7.34
N GLU A 503 -20.00 7.85 -6.91
CA GLU A 503 -21.11 7.00 -7.35
C GLU A 503 -22.46 7.49 -6.82
N ILE A 504 -22.53 7.97 -5.57
CA ILE A 504 -23.73 8.62 -5.02
C ILE A 504 -24.09 9.84 -5.87
N LEU A 505 -23.11 10.68 -6.20
CA LEU A 505 -23.33 11.85 -7.04
C LEU A 505 -23.87 11.47 -8.42
N ILE A 506 -23.30 10.45 -9.07
CA ILE A 506 -23.78 9.94 -10.36
C ILE A 506 -25.23 9.49 -10.26
N ARG A 507 -25.58 8.66 -9.26
CA ARG A 507 -26.97 8.20 -9.06
C ARG A 507 -27.93 9.33 -8.75
N GLN A 508 -27.51 10.34 -8.00
CA GLN A 508 -28.32 11.54 -7.76
C GLN A 508 -28.58 12.32 -9.06
N MET A 509 -27.61 12.38 -9.96
CA MET A 509 -27.78 13.01 -11.27
C MET A 509 -28.68 12.18 -12.19
N GLU A 510 -28.57 10.85 -12.19
CA GLU A 510 -29.44 9.95 -12.96
C GLU A 510 -30.90 10.02 -12.49
N ASN A 511 -31.13 9.90 -11.18
CA ASN A 511 -32.48 10.03 -10.60
C ASN A 511 -33.11 11.40 -10.85
N PHE A 512 -32.29 12.45 -10.96
CA PHE A 512 -32.74 13.80 -11.31
C PHE A 512 -33.22 13.89 -12.77
N VAL A 513 -32.58 13.16 -13.68
CA VAL A 513 -32.98 13.10 -15.09
C VAL A 513 -34.29 12.32 -15.26
N ASP A 514 -34.45 11.17 -14.59
CA ASP A 514 -35.64 10.32 -14.72
C ASP A 514 -36.91 10.93 -14.09
N GLU A 515 -36.81 11.64 -12.96
CA GLU A 515 -37.98 12.26 -12.31
C GLU A 515 -38.41 13.60 -12.94
N SER A 516 -37.58 14.18 -13.81
CA SER A 516 -37.91 15.42 -14.53
C SER A 516 -39.13 15.27 -15.45
N GLU A 517 -39.52 14.03 -15.77
CA GLU A 517 -40.74 13.71 -16.52
C GLU A 517 -42.04 13.80 -15.68
N PHE A 518 -42.00 13.83 -14.34
CA PHE A 518 -43.21 13.61 -13.52
C PHE A 518 -43.56 14.62 -12.41
N GLY A 519 -42.87 15.75 -12.21
CA GLY A 519 -43.43 16.79 -11.31
C GLY A 519 -42.54 17.97 -10.89
N GLN A 520 -42.99 19.19 -11.21
CA GLN A 520 -42.25 20.44 -11.08
C GLN A 520 -42.00 20.98 -9.65
N ARG A 521 -42.65 20.45 -8.61
CA ARG A 521 -42.73 21.12 -7.29
C ARG A 521 -41.55 20.91 -6.33
N ASN A 522 -40.62 19.99 -6.61
CA ASN A 522 -39.48 19.69 -5.73
C ASN A 522 -38.09 19.89 -6.39
N ILE A 523 -38.05 20.40 -7.62
CA ILE A 523 -36.84 20.50 -8.44
C ILE A 523 -35.82 21.44 -7.81
N CYS A 524 -36.22 22.63 -7.34
CA CYS A 524 -35.27 23.60 -6.75
C CYS A 524 -34.63 23.11 -5.43
N ALA A 525 -35.38 22.40 -4.59
CA ALA A 525 -34.84 21.84 -3.35
C ALA A 525 -33.89 20.66 -3.62
N LYS A 526 -34.22 19.78 -4.59
CA LYS A 526 -33.33 18.69 -5.03
C LYS A 526 -32.09 19.21 -5.74
N LEU A 527 -32.24 20.21 -6.61
CA LEU A 527 -31.12 20.91 -7.25
C LEU A 527 -30.25 21.62 -6.21
N ALA A 528 -30.84 22.21 -5.17
CA ALA A 528 -30.08 22.79 -4.07
C ALA A 528 -29.29 21.73 -3.29
N VAL A 529 -29.83 20.53 -3.08
CA VAL A 529 -29.09 19.41 -2.46
C VAL A 529 -27.97 18.91 -3.37
N ILE A 530 -28.21 18.77 -4.67
CA ILE A 530 -27.18 18.37 -5.65
C ILE A 530 -26.10 19.44 -5.78
N VAL A 531 -26.48 20.72 -5.85
CA VAL A 531 -25.57 21.86 -5.92
C VAL A 531 -24.85 22.04 -4.58
N GLU A 532 -25.46 21.79 -3.43
CA GLU A 532 -24.78 21.84 -2.13
C GLU A 532 -23.84 20.63 -1.95
N HIS A 533 -24.20 19.46 -2.45
CA HIS A 533 -23.34 18.28 -2.49
C HIS A 533 -22.16 18.49 -3.46
N GLN A 534 -22.41 19.04 -4.66
CA GLN A 534 -21.38 19.46 -5.61
C GLN A 534 -20.53 20.60 -5.06
N ILE A 535 -21.08 21.60 -4.37
CA ILE A 535 -20.32 22.68 -3.71
C ILE A 535 -19.55 22.14 -2.50
N ARG A 536 -20.01 21.10 -1.80
CA ARG A 536 -19.22 20.41 -0.76
C ARG A 536 -18.06 19.62 -1.36
N ILE A 537 -18.29 18.93 -2.47
CA ILE A 537 -17.25 18.22 -3.24
C ILE A 537 -16.28 19.21 -3.92
N GLN A 538 -16.80 20.32 -4.44
CA GLN A 538 -16.11 21.41 -5.14
C GLN A 538 -15.91 22.64 -4.24
N LYS A 539 -15.79 22.50 -2.91
CA LYS A 539 -15.53 23.65 -2.01
C LYS A 539 -14.11 24.20 -2.14
N LEU A 540 -13.55 24.16 -3.35
CA LEU A 540 -12.43 24.92 -3.85
C LEU A 540 -12.96 25.92 -4.89
N ASP A 541 -13.04 27.16 -4.42
CA ASP A 541 -13.05 28.43 -5.16
C ASP A 541 -14.26 28.80 -6.04
N LYS A 542 -15.09 29.67 -5.45
CA LYS A 542 -15.77 30.76 -6.18
C LYS A 542 -14.73 31.60 -6.91
N ARG A 543 -15.11 32.10 -8.12
CA ARG A 543 -14.38 33.07 -8.97
C ARG A 543 -13.30 33.84 -8.20
N MET A 544 -12.05 33.43 -8.38
CA MET A 544 -10.89 34.09 -7.82
C MET A 544 -10.64 35.39 -8.58
N LEU A 545 -10.53 36.51 -7.86
CA LEU A 545 -10.03 37.75 -8.48
C LEU A 545 -8.53 37.61 -8.88
N HIS A 546 -7.82 36.69 -8.21
CA HIS A 546 -6.42 36.34 -8.42
C HIS A 546 -6.16 34.94 -7.88
N ASN A 547 -5.34 34.11 -8.54
CA ASN A 547 -4.95 32.80 -7.99
C ASN A 547 -4.12 32.97 -6.70
N GLU A 548 -4.76 32.99 -5.54
CA GLU A 548 -4.13 33.04 -4.22
C GLU A 548 -3.21 31.82 -3.97
N TYR A 549 -3.53 30.67 -4.58
CA TYR A 549 -2.78 29.42 -4.47
C TYR A 549 -1.63 29.27 -5.48
N TYR A 550 -1.33 30.30 -6.28
CA TYR A 550 -0.32 30.20 -7.36
C TYR A 550 1.06 29.73 -6.86
N LYS A 551 1.42 30.04 -5.61
CA LYS A 551 2.69 29.59 -5.00
C LYS A 551 2.69 28.09 -4.77
N ASP A 552 1.58 27.56 -4.25
CA ASP A 552 1.43 26.14 -3.97
C ASP A 552 1.33 25.35 -5.28
N ASP A 553 0.62 25.89 -6.27
CA ASP A 553 0.56 25.34 -7.63
C ASP A 553 1.97 25.29 -8.25
N MET A 554 2.73 26.39 -8.17
CA MET A 554 4.10 26.46 -8.69
C MET A 554 5.02 25.47 -7.99
N ILE A 555 4.91 25.32 -6.66
CA ILE A 555 5.65 24.31 -5.90
C ILE A 555 5.26 22.92 -6.41
N TYR A 556 3.96 22.61 -6.45
CA TYR A 556 3.44 21.31 -6.86
C TYR A 556 3.94 20.87 -8.24
N ILE A 557 3.92 21.78 -9.23
CA ILE A 557 4.32 21.50 -10.61
C ILE A 557 5.83 21.28 -10.71
N THR A 558 6.61 22.10 -10.01
CA THR A 558 8.06 22.11 -10.15
C THR A 558 8.79 21.20 -9.17
N GLN A 559 8.14 20.70 -8.10
CA GLN A 559 8.79 20.04 -6.96
C GLN A 559 9.76 18.91 -7.36
N LEU A 560 9.32 17.99 -8.22
CA LEU A 560 10.15 16.84 -8.64
C LEU A 560 11.39 17.32 -9.40
N THR A 561 11.20 18.14 -10.43
CA THR A 561 12.28 18.70 -11.25
C THR A 561 13.19 19.61 -10.42
N ARG A 562 12.61 20.39 -9.50
CA ARG A 562 13.32 21.27 -8.57
C ARG A 562 14.23 20.49 -7.64
N ASN A 563 13.76 19.39 -7.06
CA ASN A 563 14.57 18.57 -6.15
C ASN A 563 15.82 18.03 -6.88
N VAL A 564 15.64 17.47 -8.08
CA VAL A 564 16.75 16.93 -8.90
C VAL A 564 17.71 18.05 -9.35
N LEU A 565 17.20 19.15 -9.89
CA LEU A 565 18.05 20.29 -10.31
C LEU A 565 18.74 21.00 -9.14
N SER A 566 18.14 20.99 -7.95
CA SER A 566 18.73 21.58 -6.74
C SER A 566 19.88 20.72 -6.23
N LEU A 567 19.75 19.38 -6.30
CA LEU A 567 20.82 18.44 -6.00
C LEU A 567 22.02 18.65 -6.94
N LEU A 568 21.75 18.85 -8.23
CA LEU A 568 22.77 19.16 -9.24
C LEU A 568 23.34 20.59 -9.17
N GLY A 569 22.82 21.45 -8.29
CA GLY A 569 23.24 22.85 -8.15
C GLY A 569 22.76 23.80 -9.27
N VAL A 570 21.91 23.35 -10.19
CA VAL A 570 21.51 24.13 -11.38
C VAL A 570 20.20 24.90 -11.17
N TRP A 571 19.39 24.56 -10.16
CA TRP A 571 18.09 25.23 -9.94
C TRP A 571 18.23 26.77 -9.83
N PRO A 572 17.51 27.54 -10.66
CA PRO A 572 17.59 28.99 -10.64
C PRO A 572 16.77 29.58 -9.48
N ASN A 573 17.39 30.48 -8.70
CA ASN A 573 16.65 31.24 -7.68
C ASN A 573 15.76 32.30 -8.35
N TYR A 574 14.46 32.25 -8.03
CA TYR A 574 13.39 33.02 -8.65
C TYR A 574 13.10 34.33 -7.91
N ASN A 575 13.11 34.32 -6.57
CA ASN A 575 12.58 35.40 -5.73
C ASN A 575 13.58 36.37 -5.10
N ARG A 576 14.89 36.08 -5.07
CA ARG A 576 15.88 36.95 -4.39
C ARG A 576 17.25 36.90 -5.04
N ARG A 577 18.00 38.01 -4.93
CA ARG A 577 19.44 38.06 -5.25
C ARG A 577 20.13 37.01 -4.38
N ARG A 578 20.84 36.05 -4.99
CA ARG A 578 21.51 34.97 -4.24
C ARG A 578 22.42 35.57 -3.18
N THR A 579 22.29 35.10 -1.94
CA THR A 579 23.27 35.43 -0.89
C THR A 579 24.63 34.88 -1.29
N ILE A 580 25.71 35.41 -0.70
CA ILE A 580 27.07 34.93 -0.97
C ILE A 580 27.18 33.42 -0.68
N GLY A 581 26.59 32.95 0.43
CA GLY A 581 26.53 31.53 0.79
C GLY A 581 25.79 30.67 -0.23
N GLU A 582 24.65 31.13 -0.78
CA GLU A 582 23.93 30.38 -1.83
C GLU A 582 24.71 30.29 -3.15
N LYS A 583 25.49 31.34 -3.49
CA LYS A 583 26.38 31.28 -4.65
C LYS A 583 27.49 30.26 -4.43
N ILE A 584 28.13 30.28 -3.26
CA ILE A 584 29.18 29.31 -2.89
C ILE A 584 28.63 27.88 -2.95
N ARG A 585 27.48 27.61 -2.31
CA ARG A 585 26.82 26.30 -2.35
C ARG A 585 26.55 25.84 -3.78
N LYS A 586 26.05 26.73 -4.64
CA LYS A 586 25.82 26.40 -6.05
C LYS A 586 27.11 26.01 -6.76
N TYR A 587 28.15 26.84 -6.71
CA TYR A 587 29.40 26.56 -7.43
C TYR A 587 30.07 25.31 -6.87
N PHE A 588 30.00 25.08 -5.56
CA PHE A 588 30.47 23.87 -4.91
C PHE A 588 29.76 22.61 -5.44
N LEU A 589 28.43 22.60 -5.51
CA LEU A 589 27.67 21.47 -6.06
C LEU A 589 27.97 21.22 -7.55
N ILE A 590 28.15 22.29 -8.34
CA ILE A 590 28.55 22.18 -9.75
C ILE A 590 29.95 21.57 -9.87
N SER A 591 30.90 22.05 -9.07
CA SER A 591 32.27 21.53 -9.04
C SER A 591 32.28 20.05 -8.66
N ILE A 592 31.55 19.64 -7.61
CA ILE A 592 31.42 18.23 -7.21
C ILE A 592 30.83 17.39 -8.35
N SER A 593 29.76 17.86 -9.00
CA SER A 593 29.11 17.11 -10.08
C SER A 593 30.06 16.89 -11.26
N TYR A 594 30.84 17.90 -11.66
CA TYR A 594 31.86 17.74 -12.70
C TYR A 594 33.01 16.84 -12.27
N ILE A 595 33.50 16.97 -11.03
CA ILE A 595 34.55 16.08 -10.49
C ILE A 595 34.08 14.63 -10.59
N LEU A 596 32.88 14.31 -10.10
CA LEU A 596 32.32 12.96 -10.18
C LEU A 596 32.16 12.44 -11.61
N LEU A 597 31.74 13.29 -12.57
CA LEU A 597 31.65 12.89 -13.98
C LEU A 597 33.04 12.61 -14.58
N TYR A 598 34.00 13.52 -14.38
CA TYR A 598 35.33 13.39 -14.98
C TYR A 598 36.18 12.31 -14.32
N CYS A 599 35.99 12.03 -13.03
CA CYS A 599 36.67 10.95 -12.35
C CYS A 599 36.28 9.56 -12.85
N VAL A 600 35.18 9.42 -13.59
CA VAL A 600 34.85 8.18 -14.32
C VAL A 600 35.28 8.28 -15.78
N LEU A 601 35.05 9.43 -16.42
CA LEU A 601 35.30 9.62 -17.84
C LEU A 601 36.79 9.60 -18.20
N ILE A 602 37.65 10.26 -17.41
CA ILE A 602 39.09 10.33 -17.69
C ILE A 602 39.75 8.94 -17.51
N PRO A 603 39.59 8.24 -16.37
CA PRO A 603 40.18 6.91 -16.20
C PRO A 603 39.60 5.87 -17.16
N GLY A 604 38.32 5.97 -17.52
CA GLY A 604 37.70 5.10 -18.52
C GLY A 604 38.25 5.34 -19.94
N ALA A 605 38.48 6.59 -20.33
CA ALA A 605 39.09 6.92 -21.62
C ALA A 605 40.55 6.46 -21.70
N LEU A 606 41.31 6.65 -20.60
CA LEU A 606 42.68 6.14 -20.47
C LEU A 606 42.73 4.62 -20.53
N PHE A 607 41.82 3.94 -19.83
CA PHE A 607 41.66 2.49 -19.92
C PHE A 607 41.39 2.04 -21.36
N TRP A 608 40.49 2.73 -22.07
CA TRP A 608 40.17 2.42 -23.47
C TRP A 608 41.35 2.62 -24.43
N LEU A 609 42.26 3.57 -24.15
CA LEU A 609 43.48 3.80 -24.93
C LEU A 609 44.57 2.75 -24.68
N ILE A 610 44.70 2.29 -23.42
CA ILE A 610 45.78 1.40 -22.98
C ILE A 610 45.43 -0.08 -23.21
N GLU A 611 44.16 -0.46 -23.00
CA GLU A 611 43.71 -1.85 -23.12
C GLU A 611 43.91 -2.35 -24.55
N LYS A 612 44.63 -3.46 -24.72
CA LYS A 612 44.95 -4.02 -26.05
C LYS A 612 43.86 -4.95 -26.57
N ARG A 613 43.00 -5.50 -25.69
CA ARG A 613 41.94 -6.44 -26.07
C ARG A 613 40.76 -5.71 -26.69
N THR A 614 40.53 -5.93 -27.98
CA THR A 614 39.44 -5.33 -28.76
C THR A 614 38.06 -5.56 -28.13
N ARG A 615 37.77 -6.77 -27.65
CA ARG A 615 36.48 -7.11 -27.00
C ARG A 615 36.17 -6.24 -25.77
N VAL A 616 37.15 -6.02 -24.90
CA VAL A 616 37.00 -5.23 -23.67
C VAL A 616 36.90 -3.73 -23.98
N ARG A 617 37.65 -3.26 -24.99
CA ARG A 617 37.50 -1.89 -25.50
C ARG A 617 36.10 -1.65 -26.03
N VAL A 618 35.54 -2.57 -26.81
CA VAL A 618 34.19 -2.42 -27.37
C VAL A 618 33.15 -2.37 -26.26
N GLN A 619 33.26 -3.20 -25.22
CA GLN A 619 32.35 -3.19 -24.07
C GLN A 619 32.37 -1.87 -23.25
N THR A 620 33.46 -1.10 -23.29
CA THR A 620 33.57 0.19 -22.56
C THR A 620 33.05 1.38 -23.36
N ILE A 621 32.84 1.24 -24.68
CA ILE A 621 32.39 2.31 -25.57
C ILE A 621 31.03 2.93 -25.15
N PRO A 622 29.96 2.16 -24.85
CA PRO A 622 28.67 2.75 -24.46
C PRO A 622 28.77 3.60 -23.18
N LEU A 623 29.58 3.15 -22.22
CA LEU A 623 29.80 3.85 -20.96
C LEU A 623 30.49 5.20 -21.17
N LEU A 624 31.50 5.24 -22.03
CA LEU A 624 32.21 6.47 -22.39
C LEU A 624 31.29 7.42 -23.16
N PHE A 625 30.60 6.94 -24.19
CA PHE A 625 29.65 7.76 -24.94
C PHE A 625 28.57 8.35 -24.03
N TYR A 626 27.99 7.54 -23.14
CA TYR A 626 26.99 8.02 -22.20
C TYR A 626 27.56 9.06 -21.22
N GLY A 627 28.80 8.88 -20.75
CA GLY A 627 29.50 9.88 -19.93
C GLY A 627 29.75 11.21 -20.66
N PHE A 628 30.14 11.16 -21.95
CA PHE A 628 30.29 12.35 -22.79
C PHE A 628 28.95 13.06 -23.00
N MET A 629 27.89 12.31 -23.30
CA MET A 629 26.54 12.86 -23.43
C MET A 629 26.08 13.54 -22.14
N ALA A 630 26.28 12.89 -20.99
CA ALA A 630 25.91 13.42 -19.68
C ALA A 630 26.64 14.75 -19.40
N SER A 631 27.93 14.80 -19.68
CA SER A 631 28.75 16.00 -19.54
C SER A 631 28.30 17.13 -20.48
N GLY A 632 27.96 16.80 -21.73
CA GLY A 632 27.40 17.74 -22.71
C GLY A 632 26.04 18.29 -22.28
N LYS A 633 25.12 17.41 -21.84
CA LYS A 633 23.81 17.75 -21.29
C LYS A 633 23.91 18.65 -20.05
N TYR A 634 24.81 18.32 -19.13
CA TYR A 634 25.02 19.11 -17.91
C TYR A 634 25.58 20.49 -18.22
N SER A 635 26.56 20.57 -19.12
CA SER A 635 27.09 21.84 -19.60
C SER A 635 25.99 22.68 -20.26
N ASN A 636 25.11 22.05 -21.06
CA ASN A 636 23.97 22.72 -21.67
C ASN A 636 23.02 23.33 -20.63
N LEU A 637 22.66 22.55 -19.59
CA LEU A 637 21.82 23.02 -18.48
C LEU A 637 22.43 24.25 -17.78
N ILE A 638 23.75 24.27 -17.56
CA ILE A 638 24.45 25.39 -16.94
C ILE A 638 24.47 26.63 -17.86
N PHE A 639 24.85 26.45 -19.12
CA PHE A 639 24.88 27.56 -20.10
C PHE A 639 23.50 28.17 -20.33
N ARG A 640 22.43 27.35 -20.28
CA ARG A 640 21.05 27.77 -20.49
C ARG A 640 20.30 28.17 -19.21
N GLU A 641 20.95 28.22 -18.04
CA GLU A 641 20.32 28.58 -16.75
C GLU A 641 19.53 29.90 -16.83
N LYS A 642 20.05 30.90 -17.56
CA LYS A 642 19.36 32.19 -17.75
C LYS A 642 18.03 32.03 -18.48
N ASN A 643 17.98 31.18 -19.50
CA ASN A 643 16.77 30.93 -20.27
C ASN A 643 15.79 30.06 -19.46
N ILE A 644 16.27 29.02 -18.78
CA ILE A 644 15.48 28.20 -17.85
C ILE A 644 14.80 29.09 -16.79
N ARG A 645 15.54 30.06 -16.23
CA ARG A 645 14.97 31.04 -15.29
C ARG A 645 13.89 31.90 -15.92
N ARG A 646 14.08 32.37 -17.16
CA ARG A 646 13.07 33.15 -17.88
C ARG A 646 11.81 32.31 -18.13
N CYS A 647 11.95 31.04 -18.50
CA CYS A 647 10.81 30.12 -18.64
C CYS A 647 10.04 29.98 -17.32
N LEU A 648 10.74 29.70 -16.22
CA LEU A 648 10.09 29.53 -14.91
C LEU A 648 9.39 30.79 -14.42
N LYS A 649 9.96 31.98 -14.67
CA LYS A 649 9.30 33.26 -14.38
C LYS A 649 8.06 33.48 -15.23
N HIS A 650 8.11 33.10 -16.50
CA HIS A 650 6.96 33.19 -17.39
C HIS A 650 5.83 32.28 -16.89
N ILE A 651 6.15 31.03 -16.53
CA ILE A 651 5.20 30.09 -15.92
C ILE A 651 4.59 30.70 -14.66
N GLU A 652 5.40 31.19 -13.73
CA GLU A 652 4.91 31.81 -12.49
C GLU A 652 3.95 32.97 -12.76
N GLN A 653 4.27 33.84 -13.74
CA GLN A 653 3.40 34.93 -14.15
C GLN A 653 2.09 34.44 -14.75
N ASP A 654 2.11 33.36 -15.55
CA ASP A 654 0.90 32.79 -16.13
C ASP A 654 -0.01 32.23 -15.03
N TRP A 655 0.54 31.47 -14.08
CA TRP A 655 -0.22 30.93 -12.93
C TRP A 655 -0.81 32.01 -12.04
N ARG A 656 -0.14 33.16 -11.95
CA ARG A 656 -0.60 34.32 -11.22
C ARG A 656 -1.75 35.07 -11.91
N ILE A 657 -1.80 35.05 -13.24
CA ILE A 657 -2.82 35.75 -14.03
C ILE A 657 -4.12 34.95 -14.15
N ILE A 658 -4.10 33.65 -13.88
CA ILE A 658 -5.30 32.80 -13.91
C ILE A 658 -6.36 33.33 -12.94
N THR A 659 -7.56 33.59 -13.48
CA THR A 659 -8.72 34.12 -12.72
C THR A 659 -9.87 33.12 -12.65
N SER A 660 -9.99 32.18 -13.60
CA SER A 660 -11.03 31.16 -13.59
C SER A 660 -10.57 29.86 -12.93
N ALA A 661 -11.46 29.22 -12.18
CA ALA A 661 -11.24 27.88 -11.64
C ALA A 661 -11.08 26.84 -12.75
N GLU A 662 -11.81 26.99 -13.86
CA GLU A 662 -11.72 26.11 -15.04
C GLU A 662 -10.35 26.27 -15.74
N GLU A 663 -9.88 27.50 -15.91
CA GLU A 663 -8.53 27.79 -16.44
C GLU A 663 -7.45 27.14 -15.56
N ARG A 664 -7.61 27.22 -14.22
CA ARG A 664 -6.70 26.59 -13.27
C ARG A 664 -6.74 25.07 -13.36
N GLU A 665 -7.92 24.48 -13.45
CA GLU A 665 -8.10 23.03 -13.56
C GLU A 665 -7.44 22.48 -14.83
N MET A 666 -7.68 23.09 -15.99
CA MET A 666 -7.04 22.72 -17.26
C MET A 666 -5.51 22.74 -17.19
N MET A 667 -4.95 23.73 -16.50
CA MET A 667 -3.51 23.85 -16.27
C MET A 667 -2.98 22.76 -15.32
N ILE A 668 -3.71 22.46 -14.25
CA ILE A 668 -3.37 21.39 -13.30
C ILE A 668 -3.41 20.02 -13.97
N GLU A 669 -4.40 19.74 -14.81
CA GLU A 669 -4.48 18.48 -15.57
C GLU A 669 -3.26 18.30 -16.47
N SER A 670 -2.88 19.34 -17.20
CA SER A 670 -1.71 19.32 -18.06
C SER A 670 -0.43 19.10 -17.24
N ALA A 671 -0.30 19.76 -16.10
CA ALA A 671 0.82 19.56 -15.18
C ALA A 671 0.86 18.15 -14.56
N LYS A 672 -0.29 17.53 -14.25
CA LYS A 672 -0.37 16.15 -13.75
C LYS A 672 0.23 15.17 -14.75
N ILE A 673 -0.05 15.34 -16.04
CA ILE A 673 0.57 14.53 -17.11
C ILE A 673 2.09 14.73 -17.07
N GLY A 674 2.56 15.98 -17.04
CA GLY A 674 3.99 16.29 -16.95
C GLY A 674 4.67 15.61 -15.76
N ARG A 675 4.08 15.67 -14.56
CA ARG A 675 4.61 15.01 -13.35
C ARG A 675 4.68 13.48 -13.49
N ARG A 676 3.66 12.86 -14.09
CA ARG A 676 3.69 11.40 -14.38
C ARG A 676 4.85 11.06 -15.31
N LEU A 677 5.10 11.89 -16.33
CA LEU A 677 6.23 11.71 -17.24
C LEU A 677 7.58 11.77 -16.49
N VAL A 678 7.78 12.76 -15.62
CA VAL A 678 9.02 12.89 -14.82
C VAL A 678 9.20 11.71 -13.88
N THR A 679 8.13 11.27 -13.23
CA THR A 679 8.17 10.14 -12.28
C THR A 679 8.54 8.85 -12.99
N LEU A 680 7.92 8.57 -14.14
CA LEU A 680 8.22 7.41 -14.97
C LEU A 680 9.68 7.43 -15.44
N CYS A 681 10.16 8.59 -15.90
CA CYS A 681 11.56 8.78 -16.27
C CYS A 681 12.51 8.50 -15.09
N ALA A 682 12.18 8.95 -13.88
CA ALA A 682 13.02 8.73 -12.71
C ALA A 682 13.11 7.24 -12.32
N VAL A 683 11.98 6.53 -12.31
CA VAL A 683 11.91 5.10 -11.97
C VAL A 683 12.77 4.28 -12.93
N PHE A 684 12.62 4.46 -14.25
CA PHE A 684 13.39 3.70 -15.23
C PHE A 684 14.88 4.05 -15.21
N MET A 685 15.25 5.33 -15.12
CA MET A 685 16.65 5.75 -15.17
C MET A 685 17.43 5.33 -13.90
N TYR A 686 16.85 5.47 -12.70
CA TYR A 686 17.50 4.97 -11.49
C TYR A 686 17.48 3.45 -11.40
N GLY A 687 16.40 2.80 -11.84
CA GLY A 687 16.30 1.34 -11.86
C GLY A 687 17.33 0.69 -12.79
N SER A 688 17.49 1.22 -14.01
CA SER A 688 18.56 0.78 -14.92
C SER A 688 19.95 1.07 -14.38
N GLY A 689 20.14 2.22 -13.74
CA GLY A 689 21.39 2.57 -13.06
C GLY A 689 21.79 1.57 -11.97
N LEU A 690 20.84 1.17 -11.12
CA LEU A 690 21.05 0.19 -10.06
C LEU A 690 21.40 -1.19 -10.63
N SER A 691 20.68 -1.61 -11.66
CA SER A 691 20.92 -2.88 -12.34
C SER A 691 22.32 -2.95 -12.95
N PHE A 692 22.67 -1.94 -13.76
CA PHE A 692 23.94 -1.92 -14.48
C PHE A 692 25.16 -1.63 -13.57
N ARG A 693 25.06 -0.69 -12.63
CA ARG A 693 26.20 -0.25 -11.80
C ARG A 693 26.36 -0.97 -10.48
N SER A 694 25.38 -1.75 -10.03
CA SER A 694 25.49 -2.48 -8.77
C SER A 694 25.27 -3.97 -9.01
N ILE A 695 24.08 -4.36 -9.49
CA ILE A 695 23.71 -5.78 -9.59
C ILE A 695 24.67 -6.54 -10.51
N LEU A 696 25.00 -5.99 -11.68
CA LEU A 696 25.85 -6.66 -12.66
C LEU A 696 27.30 -6.93 -12.18
N PRO A 697 28.05 -5.95 -11.64
CA PRO A 697 29.38 -6.22 -11.07
C PRO A 697 29.35 -7.25 -9.94
N PHE A 698 28.40 -7.14 -9.01
CA PHE A 698 28.35 -8.07 -7.88
C PHE A 698 27.95 -9.48 -8.32
N ALA A 699 27.05 -9.61 -9.30
CA ALA A 699 26.65 -10.91 -9.84
C ALA A 699 27.77 -11.63 -10.60
N LYS A 700 28.73 -10.91 -11.18
CA LYS A 700 29.88 -11.50 -11.88
C LYS A 700 30.92 -12.14 -10.94
N GLY A 701 30.88 -11.87 -9.64
CA GLY A 701 31.79 -12.47 -8.66
C GLY A 701 33.26 -12.02 -8.81
N LYS A 702 34.16 -12.61 -8.00
CA LYS A 702 35.61 -12.41 -8.09
C LYS A 702 36.16 -13.26 -9.26
N ILE A 703 36.82 -12.65 -10.23
CA ILE A 703 37.41 -13.36 -11.39
C ILE A 703 38.88 -13.64 -11.08
N VAL A 704 39.28 -14.91 -10.93
CA VAL A 704 40.68 -15.29 -10.76
C VAL A 704 41.31 -15.50 -12.13
N THR A 705 42.32 -14.68 -12.45
CA THR A 705 43.06 -14.77 -13.72
C THR A 705 44.06 -15.93 -13.67
N ALA A 706 44.48 -16.48 -14.81
CA ALA A 706 45.48 -17.56 -14.92
C ALA A 706 46.84 -17.27 -14.23
N GLN A 707 47.09 -16.02 -13.85
CA GLN A 707 48.25 -15.59 -13.05
C GLN A 707 47.97 -15.54 -11.53
N ASN A 708 46.89 -16.18 -11.03
CA ASN A 708 46.43 -16.16 -9.63
C ASN A 708 46.12 -14.76 -9.07
N ILE A 709 45.75 -13.80 -9.93
CA ILE A 709 45.30 -12.46 -9.50
C ILE A 709 43.77 -12.44 -9.44
N THR A 710 43.22 -12.10 -8.28
CA THR A 710 41.78 -11.96 -8.05
C THR A 710 41.31 -10.57 -8.48
N ILE A 711 40.44 -10.50 -9.47
CA ILE A 711 39.86 -9.25 -10.00
C ILE A 711 38.42 -9.12 -9.50
N LYS A 712 38.15 -8.13 -8.65
CA LYS A 712 36.82 -7.62 -8.33
C LYS A 712 36.35 -6.72 -9.51
N PRO A 713 35.27 -7.07 -10.23
CA PRO A 713 34.80 -6.30 -11.39
C PRO A 713 34.23 -4.94 -10.96
N LEU A 714 34.48 -3.90 -11.77
CA LEU A 714 33.90 -2.57 -11.60
C LEU A 714 32.85 -2.28 -12.69
N PRO A 715 31.84 -1.43 -12.42
CA PRO A 715 30.86 -0.98 -13.40
C PRO A 715 31.49 -0.39 -14.66
N CYS A 716 32.54 0.42 -14.46
CA CYS A 716 33.38 0.93 -15.52
C CYS A 716 34.83 0.51 -15.20
N PRO A 717 35.47 -0.29 -16.06
CA PRO A 717 36.90 -0.53 -15.96
C PRO A 717 37.64 0.80 -16.04
N ALA A 718 38.46 1.09 -15.04
CA ALA A 718 39.21 2.33 -14.92
C ALA A 718 40.70 2.00 -14.77
N TYR A 719 41.56 2.79 -15.41
CA TYR A 719 43.00 2.69 -15.23
C TYR A 719 43.49 3.86 -14.40
N PHE A 720 44.00 3.58 -13.20
CA PHE A 720 44.63 4.56 -12.31
C PHE A 720 46.13 4.24 -12.21
N PHE A 721 46.98 5.17 -12.66
CA PHE A 721 48.44 4.98 -12.71
C PHE A 721 49.10 4.88 -11.32
N SER A 722 48.40 5.29 -10.27
CA SER A 722 49.01 5.63 -8.97
C SER A 722 48.88 4.56 -7.89
N PHE A 723 47.99 3.57 -8.03
CA PHE A 723 47.76 2.54 -7.01
C PHE A 723 46.94 1.36 -7.57
N ASP A 724 47.04 0.20 -6.91
CA ASP A 724 46.26 -0.98 -7.26
C ASP A 724 44.80 -0.82 -6.81
N ILE A 725 43.88 -0.91 -7.78
CA ILE A 725 42.43 -0.73 -7.61
C ILE A 725 41.80 -1.94 -6.92
N GLN A 726 42.46 -3.09 -6.92
CA GLN A 726 41.91 -4.34 -6.40
C GLN A 726 42.12 -4.50 -4.88
N VAL A 727 42.95 -3.64 -4.27
CA VAL A 727 43.27 -3.66 -2.84
C VAL A 727 42.21 -2.89 -2.04
N SER A 728 41.71 -3.48 -0.95
CA SER A 728 40.81 -2.81 0.00
C SER A 728 41.60 -1.79 0.84
N PRO A 729 41.14 -0.53 1.03
CA PRO A 729 39.80 0.01 0.73
C PRO A 729 39.68 0.77 -0.62
N ALA A 730 40.69 0.70 -1.50
CA ALA A 730 40.72 1.49 -2.73
C ALA A 730 39.62 1.07 -3.72
N TYR A 731 39.34 -0.24 -3.81
CA TYR A 731 38.24 -0.77 -4.60
C TYR A 731 36.88 -0.18 -4.18
N GLU A 732 36.60 -0.21 -2.87
CA GLU A 732 35.34 0.24 -2.27
C GLU A 732 35.13 1.74 -2.49
N LEU A 733 36.20 2.54 -2.36
CA LEU A 733 36.17 3.98 -2.62
C LEU A 733 35.90 4.29 -4.10
N ILE A 734 36.56 3.59 -5.03
CA ILE A 734 36.34 3.78 -6.47
C ILE A 734 34.93 3.31 -6.85
N PHE A 735 34.46 2.19 -6.31
CA PHE A 735 33.10 1.71 -6.55
C PHE A 735 32.06 2.73 -6.08
N ALA A 736 32.19 3.24 -4.84
CA ALA A 736 31.32 4.27 -4.29
C ALA A 736 31.35 5.55 -5.16
N MET A 737 32.53 5.96 -5.62
CA MET A 737 32.69 7.10 -6.53
C MET A 737 31.97 6.88 -7.87
N GLN A 738 32.14 5.71 -8.50
CA GLN A 738 31.48 5.36 -9.76
C GLN A 738 29.96 5.25 -9.60
N PHE A 739 29.48 4.80 -8.44
CA PHE A 739 28.07 4.75 -8.11
C PHE A 739 27.48 6.17 -7.96
N LEU A 740 28.12 7.05 -7.19
CA LEU A 740 27.74 8.46 -7.05
C LEU A 740 27.75 9.21 -8.39
N SER A 741 28.77 8.97 -9.22
CA SER A 741 28.84 9.50 -10.59
C SER A 741 27.67 9.02 -11.46
N GLY A 742 27.25 7.77 -11.29
CA GLY A 742 26.04 7.22 -11.88
C GLY A 742 24.79 8.00 -11.49
N ILE A 743 24.58 8.21 -10.18
CA ILE A 743 23.44 9.00 -9.66
C ILE A 743 23.41 10.39 -10.30
N VAL A 744 24.55 11.08 -10.38
CA VAL A 744 24.66 12.40 -11.04
C VAL A 744 24.26 12.30 -12.52
N THR A 745 24.77 11.30 -13.24
CA THR A 745 24.50 11.07 -14.67
C THR A 745 23.00 10.87 -14.95
N TYR A 746 22.35 9.99 -14.19
CA TYR A 746 20.93 9.72 -14.33
C TYR A 746 20.08 10.93 -13.91
N SER A 747 20.49 11.64 -12.85
CA SER A 747 19.86 12.89 -12.39
C SER A 747 19.86 13.97 -13.48
N ILE A 748 20.95 14.12 -14.24
CA ILE A 748 21.03 15.10 -15.34
C ILE A 748 19.98 14.80 -16.42
N THR A 749 19.82 13.53 -16.77
CA THR A 749 18.85 13.08 -17.78
C THR A 749 17.41 13.30 -17.27
N ILE A 750 17.13 12.95 -16.01
CA ILE A 750 15.82 13.18 -15.38
C ILE A 750 15.51 14.69 -15.28
N ALA A 751 16.51 15.51 -14.97
CA ALA A 751 16.35 16.96 -14.88
C ALA A 751 15.97 17.58 -16.24
N LEU A 752 16.60 17.14 -17.34
CA LEU A 752 16.28 17.61 -18.69
C LEU A 752 14.88 17.16 -19.13
N CYS A 753 14.55 15.89 -18.94
CA CYS A 753 13.21 15.36 -19.22
C CYS A 753 12.15 16.09 -18.38
N GLY A 754 12.46 16.37 -17.11
CA GLY A 754 11.57 17.10 -16.21
C GLY A 754 11.36 18.56 -16.60
N LEU A 755 12.39 19.25 -17.10
CA LEU A 755 12.24 20.60 -17.65
C LEU A 755 11.41 20.59 -18.94
N ALA A 756 11.66 19.64 -19.84
CA ALA A 756 10.86 19.47 -21.06
C ALA A 756 9.39 19.21 -20.72
N ALA A 757 9.10 18.26 -19.84
CA ALA A 757 7.74 17.95 -19.41
C ALA A 757 7.04 19.15 -18.76
N VAL A 758 7.70 19.85 -17.83
CA VAL A 758 7.09 21.03 -17.17
C VAL A 758 6.81 22.15 -18.18
N PHE A 759 7.77 22.48 -19.04
CA PHE A 759 7.61 23.59 -19.99
C PHE A 759 6.60 23.28 -21.08
N VAL A 760 6.67 22.09 -21.67
CA VAL A 760 5.79 21.71 -22.76
C VAL A 760 4.37 21.48 -22.29
N MET A 761 4.17 20.81 -21.15
CA MET A 761 2.83 20.62 -20.62
C MET A 761 2.20 21.92 -20.13
N HIS A 762 2.99 22.87 -19.62
CA HIS A 762 2.50 24.23 -19.34
C HIS A 762 2.00 24.91 -20.63
N ALA A 763 2.77 24.85 -21.71
CA ALA A 763 2.34 25.38 -23.00
C ALA A 763 1.07 24.69 -23.53
N CYS A 764 0.97 23.36 -23.39
CA CYS A 764 -0.24 22.61 -23.74
C CYS A 764 -1.47 23.09 -22.96
N GLY A 765 -1.34 23.32 -21.65
CA GLY A 765 -2.41 23.86 -20.82
C GLY A 765 -2.83 25.27 -21.27
N GLN A 766 -1.85 26.12 -21.60
CA GLN A 766 -2.13 27.47 -22.12
C GLN A 766 -2.81 27.45 -23.50
N LEU A 767 -2.44 26.51 -24.38
CA LEU A 767 -3.11 26.29 -25.67
C LEU A 767 -4.56 25.81 -25.48
N ARG A 768 -4.85 24.99 -24.47
CA ARG A 768 -6.23 24.60 -24.13
C ARG A 768 -7.07 25.79 -23.67
N ILE A 769 -6.51 26.67 -22.82
CA ILE A 769 -7.15 27.94 -22.45
C ILE A 769 -7.41 28.79 -23.71
N LEU A 770 -6.47 28.83 -24.67
CA LEU A 770 -6.67 29.58 -25.91
C LEU A 770 -7.84 29.02 -26.74
N VAL A 771 -7.98 27.69 -26.83
CA VAL A 771 -9.13 27.04 -27.49
C VAL A 771 -10.45 27.44 -26.83
N ASP A 772 -10.49 27.47 -25.50
CA ASP A 772 -11.67 27.88 -24.74
C ASP A 772 -12.02 29.36 -24.96
N LEU A 773 -11.02 30.25 -24.94
CA LEU A 773 -11.17 31.66 -25.27
C LEU A 773 -11.70 31.88 -26.70
N MET A 774 -11.30 31.03 -27.66
CA MET A 774 -11.83 31.08 -29.03
C MET A 774 -13.30 30.71 -29.08
N ARG A 775 -13.73 29.67 -28.36
CA ARG A 775 -15.15 29.23 -28.34
C ARG A 775 -16.06 30.28 -27.68
N ASN A 776 -15.62 30.79 -26.53
CA ASN A 776 -16.32 31.84 -25.77
C ASN A 776 -16.38 33.21 -26.47
N LEU A 777 -15.69 33.39 -27.60
CA LEU A 777 -15.77 34.62 -28.41
C LEU A 777 -17.11 34.74 -29.15
N VAL A 778 -17.77 33.62 -29.46
CA VAL A 778 -18.96 33.56 -30.33
C VAL A 778 -20.23 33.09 -29.62
N GLU A 779 -20.12 32.31 -28.53
CA GLU A 779 -21.27 31.70 -27.83
C GLU A 779 -22.19 32.69 -27.10
N ASP A 780 -21.70 33.85 -26.66
CA ASP A 780 -22.53 34.84 -25.95
C ASP A 780 -23.37 35.66 -26.94
N GLN A 781 -24.63 35.25 -27.14
CA GLN A 781 -25.61 36.06 -27.85
C GLN A 781 -25.86 37.37 -27.07
N TRP A 782 -25.67 38.52 -27.74
CA TRP A 782 -26.00 39.89 -27.30
C TRP A 782 -24.95 40.67 -26.48
N GLN A 783 -23.66 40.67 -26.85
CA GLN A 783 -22.68 41.58 -26.23
C GLN A 783 -22.49 42.91 -26.97
N GLU A 784 -22.31 43.99 -26.20
CA GLU A 784 -21.89 45.30 -26.69
C GLU A 784 -20.57 45.20 -27.48
N LYS A 785 -20.42 46.01 -28.53
CA LYS A 785 -19.22 46.07 -29.38
C LYS A 785 -17.91 46.25 -28.60
N GLN A 786 -17.96 46.87 -27.42
CA GLN A 786 -16.79 47.07 -26.54
C GLN A 786 -16.32 45.79 -25.84
N GLU A 787 -17.20 44.80 -25.66
CA GLU A 787 -16.87 43.57 -24.93
C GLU A 787 -16.20 42.53 -25.85
N VAL A 788 -16.67 42.44 -27.10
CA VAL A 788 -16.01 41.66 -28.16
C VAL A 788 -14.57 42.14 -28.39
N ASP A 789 -14.33 43.45 -28.33
CA ASP A 789 -13.00 44.04 -28.50
C ASP A 789 -12.04 43.65 -27.38
N LYS A 790 -12.54 43.63 -26.14
CA LYS A 790 -11.78 43.17 -24.97
C LYS A 790 -11.48 41.67 -25.06
N LYS A 791 -12.46 40.85 -25.46
CA LYS A 791 -12.28 39.39 -25.63
C LYS A 791 -11.28 39.06 -26.75
N LEU A 792 -11.39 39.72 -27.90
CA LEU A 792 -10.46 39.57 -29.03
C LEU A 792 -9.04 40.01 -28.66
N ALA A 793 -8.89 41.15 -27.96
CA ALA A 793 -7.60 41.62 -27.47
C ALA A 793 -6.97 40.62 -26.49
N LYS A 794 -7.75 40.11 -25.52
CA LYS A 794 -7.31 39.07 -24.57
C LYS A 794 -6.82 37.82 -25.31
N MET A 795 -7.55 37.36 -26.32
CA MET A 795 -7.17 36.19 -27.12
C MET A 795 -5.85 36.39 -27.89
N VAL A 796 -5.69 37.54 -28.57
CA VAL A 796 -4.46 37.85 -29.32
C VAL A 796 -3.25 37.99 -28.39
N GLU A 797 -3.42 38.68 -27.25
CA GLU A 797 -2.36 38.81 -26.24
C GLU A 797 -1.93 37.44 -25.71
N HIS A 798 -2.90 36.56 -25.43
CA HIS A 798 -2.65 35.19 -24.98
C HIS A 798 -1.90 34.37 -26.04
N GLN A 799 -2.29 34.46 -27.32
CA GLN A 799 -1.62 33.77 -28.42
C GLN A 799 -0.16 34.23 -28.61
N ILE A 800 0.09 35.55 -28.54
CA ILE A 800 1.44 36.12 -28.65
C ILE A 800 2.31 35.64 -27.48
N ARG A 801 1.75 35.65 -26.27
CA ARG A 801 2.42 35.22 -25.05
C ARG A 801 2.85 33.75 -25.10
N ILE A 802 1.95 32.85 -25.51
CA ILE A 802 2.25 31.42 -25.68
C ILE A 802 3.36 31.21 -26.71
N ARG A 803 3.31 31.91 -27.85
CA ARG A 803 4.35 31.81 -28.89
C ARG A 803 5.71 32.27 -28.42
N SER A 804 5.76 33.40 -27.71
CA SER A 804 7.00 33.90 -27.11
C SER A 804 7.60 32.89 -26.13
N PHE A 805 6.74 32.27 -25.30
CA PHE A 805 7.15 31.22 -24.39
C PHE A 805 7.68 29.98 -25.13
N LEU A 806 6.99 29.51 -26.16
CA LEU A 806 7.42 28.33 -26.94
C LEU A 806 8.76 28.55 -27.67
N GLN A 807 8.99 29.75 -28.22
CA GLN A 807 10.30 30.12 -28.78
C GLN A 807 11.41 30.10 -27.72
N LEU A 808 11.11 30.55 -26.49
CA LEU A 808 12.06 30.50 -25.38
C LEU A 808 12.35 29.05 -24.95
N VAL A 809 11.32 28.20 -24.91
CA VAL A 809 11.44 26.77 -24.59
C VAL A 809 12.28 26.04 -25.63
N GLU A 810 12.00 26.25 -26.93
CA GLU A 810 12.78 25.67 -28.02
C GLU A 810 14.25 26.09 -27.94
N ASN A 811 14.53 27.38 -27.78
CA ASN A 811 15.90 27.89 -27.64
C ASN A 811 16.65 27.32 -26.42
N THR A 812 15.91 26.90 -25.39
CA THR A 812 16.45 26.30 -24.18
C THR A 812 16.75 24.81 -24.34
N LEU A 813 15.86 24.05 -25.00
CA LEU A 813 15.92 22.59 -25.05
C LEU A 813 16.56 22.03 -26.33
N GLN A 814 16.57 22.77 -27.45
CA GLN A 814 16.96 22.27 -28.77
C GLN A 814 18.29 21.51 -28.81
N GLN A 815 19.32 22.01 -28.10
CA GLN A 815 20.66 21.40 -28.07
C GLN A 815 20.70 20.14 -27.20
N ALA A 816 20.03 20.17 -26.04
CA ALA A 816 19.95 19.02 -25.16
C ALA A 816 19.17 17.87 -25.81
N CYS A 817 18.07 18.18 -26.50
CA CYS A 817 17.30 17.19 -27.27
C CYS A 817 18.13 16.60 -28.41
N LEU A 818 18.96 17.39 -29.11
CA LEU A 818 19.85 16.86 -30.14
C LEU A 818 20.87 15.86 -29.57
N ILE A 819 21.50 16.20 -28.44
CA ILE A 819 22.45 15.31 -27.75
C ILE A 819 21.76 14.02 -27.31
N GLU A 820 20.53 14.09 -26.81
CA GLU A 820 19.72 12.92 -26.46
C GLU A 820 19.43 12.03 -27.67
N LEU A 821 18.87 12.59 -28.74
CA LEU A 821 18.48 11.80 -29.92
C LEU A 821 19.68 11.10 -30.56
N MET A 822 20.76 11.84 -30.83
CA MET A 822 21.96 11.26 -31.47
C MET A 822 22.59 10.18 -30.60
N GLY A 823 22.68 10.44 -29.30
CA GLY A 823 23.32 9.54 -28.37
C GLY A 823 22.51 8.28 -28.07
N CYS A 824 21.18 8.38 -27.99
CA CYS A 824 20.30 7.22 -27.85
C CYS A 824 20.43 6.29 -29.07
N THR A 825 20.46 6.81 -30.30
CA THR A 825 20.64 5.98 -31.51
C THR A 825 21.92 5.15 -31.44
N MET A 826 23.03 5.75 -31.03
CA MET A 826 24.33 5.07 -30.91
C MET A 826 24.38 4.07 -29.76
N ILE A 827 23.79 4.40 -28.60
CA ILE A 827 23.83 3.50 -27.43
C ILE A 827 22.89 2.32 -27.62
N VAL A 828 21.70 2.53 -28.21
CA VAL A 828 20.72 1.47 -28.48
C VAL A 828 21.30 0.41 -29.41
N CYS A 829 21.99 0.80 -30.49
CA CYS A 829 22.58 -0.19 -31.40
C CYS A 829 23.70 -1.01 -30.74
N LEU A 830 24.55 -0.38 -29.92
CA LEU A 830 25.62 -1.06 -29.18
C LEU A 830 25.06 -1.99 -28.09
N LEU A 831 24.05 -1.55 -27.33
CA LEU A 831 23.40 -2.39 -26.32
C LEU A 831 22.71 -3.61 -26.93
N GLY A 832 22.06 -3.45 -28.09
CA GLY A 832 21.48 -4.57 -28.84
C GLY A 832 22.53 -5.64 -29.16
N TYR A 833 23.71 -5.23 -29.62
CA TYR A 833 24.83 -6.15 -29.91
C TYR A 833 25.32 -6.89 -28.65
N PHE A 834 25.45 -6.20 -27.51
CA PHE A 834 25.86 -6.84 -26.26
C PHE A 834 24.82 -7.83 -25.70
N ILE A 835 23.53 -7.59 -25.93
CA ILE A 835 22.49 -8.55 -25.54
C ILE A 835 22.68 -9.88 -26.27
N ILE A 836 22.96 -9.86 -27.57
CA ILE A 836 23.25 -11.08 -28.34
C ILE A 836 24.55 -11.73 -27.87
N MET A 837 25.61 -10.95 -27.67
CA MET A 837 26.90 -11.49 -27.21
C MET A 837 26.76 -12.21 -25.86
N GLU A 838 26.05 -11.64 -24.88
CA GLU A 838 25.86 -12.28 -23.57
C GLU A 838 24.87 -13.45 -23.62
N TRP A 839 23.91 -13.43 -24.56
CA TRP A 839 23.03 -14.57 -24.84
C TRP A 839 23.84 -15.78 -25.29
N GLU A 840 24.78 -15.60 -26.22
CA GLU A 840 25.68 -16.68 -26.67
C GLU A 840 26.57 -17.21 -25.53
N ASN A 841 27.00 -16.34 -24.60
CA ASN A 841 27.80 -16.75 -23.44
C ASN A 841 26.96 -17.33 -22.28
N SER A 842 25.65 -17.51 -22.45
CA SER A 842 24.72 -18.02 -21.41
C SER A 842 24.71 -17.22 -20.10
N ASN A 843 25.04 -15.91 -20.15
CA ASN A 843 25.12 -15.06 -18.98
C ASN A 843 23.80 -14.28 -18.76
N SER A 844 22.81 -14.95 -18.16
CA SER A 844 21.45 -14.43 -18.02
C SER A 844 21.38 -13.12 -17.23
N ILE A 845 22.23 -12.92 -16.22
CA ILE A 845 22.19 -11.72 -15.38
C ILE A 845 22.70 -10.48 -16.14
N ALA A 846 23.77 -10.63 -16.92
CA ALA A 846 24.27 -9.57 -17.78
C ALA A 846 23.28 -9.20 -18.88
N MET A 847 22.71 -10.22 -19.53
CA MET A 847 21.65 -10.03 -20.52
C MET A 847 20.46 -9.24 -19.96
N CYS A 848 19.92 -9.65 -18.81
CA CYS A 848 18.83 -8.93 -18.15
C CYS A 848 19.19 -7.47 -17.83
N SER A 849 20.40 -7.22 -17.34
CA SER A 849 20.88 -5.87 -17.01
C SER A 849 20.96 -4.96 -18.26
N TYR A 850 21.43 -5.50 -19.38
CA TYR A 850 21.46 -4.78 -20.66
C TYR A 850 20.07 -4.54 -21.23
N VAL A 851 19.15 -5.51 -21.14
CA VAL A 851 17.74 -5.35 -21.57
C VAL A 851 17.02 -4.27 -20.76
N ILE A 852 17.21 -4.24 -19.43
CA ILE A 852 16.66 -3.20 -18.56
C ILE A 852 17.19 -1.81 -18.97
N THR A 853 18.50 -1.71 -19.24
CA THR A 853 19.14 -0.45 -19.66
C THR A 853 18.63 0.01 -21.02
N LEU A 854 18.52 -0.90 -21.99
CA LEU A 854 17.96 -0.65 -23.31
C LEU A 854 16.52 -0.12 -23.20
N THR A 855 15.69 -0.80 -22.42
CA THR A 855 14.29 -0.41 -22.20
C THR A 855 14.18 0.98 -21.58
N SER A 856 15.02 1.28 -20.58
CA SER A 856 15.06 2.60 -19.93
C SER A 856 15.41 3.73 -20.91
N LEU A 857 16.40 3.53 -21.79
CA LEU A 857 16.80 4.53 -22.78
C LEU A 857 15.73 4.76 -23.84
N MET A 858 15.09 3.69 -24.31
CA MET A 858 13.97 3.76 -25.26
C MET A 858 12.79 4.53 -24.67
N ILE A 859 12.42 4.25 -23.42
CA ILE A 859 11.38 4.98 -22.70
C ILE A 859 11.77 6.46 -22.57
N ASN A 860 13.00 6.77 -22.13
CA ASN A 860 13.44 8.16 -21.98
C ASN A 860 13.31 8.95 -23.29
N MET A 861 13.76 8.37 -24.40
CA MET A 861 13.62 8.97 -25.73
C MET A 861 12.14 9.15 -26.12
N PHE A 862 11.31 8.13 -25.89
CA PHE A 862 9.88 8.19 -26.12
C PHE A 862 9.24 9.36 -25.35
N MET A 863 9.65 9.64 -24.11
CA MET A 863 9.12 10.76 -23.32
C MET A 863 9.36 12.11 -24.00
N PHE A 864 10.56 12.36 -24.54
CA PHE A 864 10.85 13.60 -25.26
C PHE A 864 9.97 13.73 -26.51
N CYS A 865 9.88 12.67 -27.31
CA CYS A 865 9.02 12.65 -28.49
C CYS A 865 7.53 12.80 -28.13
N TYR A 866 7.07 12.18 -27.05
CA TYR A 866 5.71 12.31 -26.54
C TYR A 866 5.38 13.76 -26.16
N THR A 867 6.28 14.45 -25.45
CA THR A 867 6.04 15.87 -25.12
C THR A 867 5.92 16.74 -26.38
N GLY A 868 6.78 16.53 -27.38
CA GLY A 868 6.69 17.24 -28.67
C GLY A 868 5.42 16.93 -29.44
N GLU A 869 4.98 15.66 -29.42
CA GLU A 869 3.73 15.23 -30.04
C GLU A 869 2.52 15.88 -29.38
N GLN A 870 2.44 15.87 -28.04
CA GLN A 870 1.35 16.50 -27.31
C GLN A 870 1.24 17.99 -27.64
N LEU A 871 2.36 18.69 -27.76
CA LEU A 871 2.36 20.09 -28.18
C LEU A 871 1.81 20.27 -29.59
N THR A 872 2.23 19.40 -30.53
CA THR A 872 1.78 19.44 -31.93
C THR A 872 0.28 19.23 -32.02
N VAL A 873 -0.25 18.21 -31.32
CA VAL A 873 -1.69 17.91 -31.27
C VAL A 873 -2.49 19.08 -30.69
N GLN A 874 -2.03 19.71 -29.60
CA GLN A 874 -2.74 20.88 -29.05
C GLN A 874 -2.66 22.09 -29.99
N ALA A 875 -1.54 22.30 -30.68
CA ALA A 875 -1.42 23.37 -31.67
C ALA A 875 -2.35 23.15 -32.88
N GLU A 876 -2.49 21.92 -33.36
CA GLU A 876 -3.45 21.55 -34.41
C GLU A 876 -4.90 21.77 -33.97
N ARG A 877 -5.22 21.48 -32.70
CA ARG A 877 -6.55 21.76 -32.13
C ARG A 877 -6.87 23.26 -32.10
N VAL A 878 -5.88 24.10 -31.79
CA VAL A 878 -6.02 25.57 -31.89
C VAL A 878 -6.26 25.99 -33.34
N ALA A 879 -5.54 25.40 -34.29
CA ALA A 879 -5.72 25.67 -35.71
C ALA A 879 -7.13 25.29 -36.20
N SER A 880 -7.61 24.07 -35.93
CA SER A 880 -8.96 23.63 -36.30
C SER A 880 -10.04 24.48 -35.64
N THR A 881 -9.94 24.75 -34.34
CA THR A 881 -10.92 25.61 -33.63
C THR A 881 -10.96 27.02 -34.21
N SER A 882 -9.82 27.58 -34.62
CA SER A 882 -9.79 28.90 -35.25
C SER A 882 -10.49 28.92 -36.62
N CYS A 883 -10.42 27.82 -37.37
CA CYS A 883 -11.10 27.67 -38.67
C CYS A 883 -12.62 27.42 -38.52
N GLU A 884 -13.03 26.70 -37.46
CA GLU A 884 -14.43 26.38 -37.15
C GLU A 884 -15.19 27.53 -36.46
N LEU A 885 -14.47 28.60 -36.09
CA LEU A 885 -15.06 29.76 -35.46
C LEU A 885 -16.14 30.38 -36.37
N GLU A 886 -17.33 30.69 -35.84
CA GLU A 886 -18.41 31.30 -36.62
C GLU A 886 -18.16 32.80 -36.86
N TRP A 887 -17.02 33.13 -37.48
CA TRP A 887 -16.52 34.49 -37.72
C TRP A 887 -17.53 35.36 -38.50
N TYR A 888 -18.44 34.74 -39.27
CA TYR A 888 -19.50 35.42 -40.01
C TYR A 888 -20.56 36.06 -39.10
N ARG A 889 -20.62 35.68 -37.82
CA ARG A 889 -21.50 36.31 -36.80
C ARG A 889 -20.91 37.58 -36.21
N LEU A 890 -19.64 37.89 -36.48
CA LEU A 890 -18.94 39.04 -35.93
C LEU A 890 -19.02 40.26 -36.87
N PRO A 891 -18.97 41.49 -36.35
CA PRO A 891 -19.00 42.70 -37.18
C PRO A 891 -17.85 42.74 -38.20
N ASP A 892 -18.08 43.28 -39.41
CA ASP A 892 -17.13 43.27 -40.55
C ASP A 892 -15.68 43.67 -40.20
N LYS A 893 -15.50 44.73 -39.39
CA LYS A 893 -14.16 45.18 -38.98
C LYS A 893 -13.44 44.18 -38.06
N LYS A 894 -14.18 43.33 -37.34
CA LYS A 894 -13.67 42.35 -36.36
C LYS A 894 -13.44 40.99 -36.98
N ALA A 895 -14.30 40.59 -37.92
CA ALA A 895 -14.08 39.40 -38.76
C ALA A 895 -12.71 39.44 -39.47
N ARG A 896 -12.27 40.61 -39.96
CA ARG A 896 -10.93 40.80 -40.54
C ARG A 896 -9.78 40.55 -39.57
N GLY A 897 -9.97 40.86 -38.28
CA GLY A 897 -8.95 40.62 -37.24
C GLY A 897 -8.73 39.14 -36.94
N ILE A 898 -9.78 38.32 -37.10
CA ILE A 898 -9.71 36.87 -36.90
C ILE A 898 -8.94 36.18 -38.02
N VAL A 899 -8.93 36.70 -39.24
CA VAL A 899 -8.12 36.16 -40.33
C VAL A 899 -6.65 36.07 -39.94
N LEU A 900 -6.12 37.11 -39.28
CA LEU A 900 -4.75 37.09 -38.74
C LEU A 900 -4.57 36.02 -37.67
N VAL A 901 -5.54 35.84 -36.78
CA VAL A 901 -5.53 34.79 -35.73
C VAL A 901 -5.51 33.41 -36.36
N ILE A 902 -6.33 33.16 -37.39
CA ILE A 902 -6.39 31.90 -38.14
C ILE A 902 -5.06 31.62 -38.85
N ILE A 903 -4.52 32.59 -39.60
CA ILE A 903 -3.23 32.45 -40.29
C ILE A 903 -2.15 32.13 -39.27
N MET A 904 -2.12 32.87 -38.16
CA MET A 904 -1.16 32.63 -37.11
C MET A 904 -1.35 31.23 -36.51
N SER A 905 -2.54 30.83 -36.08
CA SER A 905 -2.82 29.51 -35.50
C SER A 905 -2.44 28.34 -36.40
N ASN A 906 -2.56 28.48 -37.73
CA ASN A 906 -2.16 27.46 -38.70
C ASN A 906 -0.64 27.36 -38.92
N MET A 907 0.16 28.30 -38.39
CA MET A 907 1.62 28.18 -38.44
C MET A 907 2.09 27.06 -37.48
N PRO A 908 2.87 26.07 -37.97
CA PRO A 908 3.24 24.91 -37.20
C PRO A 908 4.08 25.32 -35.99
N THR A 909 3.60 25.00 -34.79
CA THR A 909 4.33 25.25 -33.55
C THR A 909 4.93 23.94 -33.07
N LYS A 910 6.20 23.71 -33.36
CA LYS A 910 6.91 22.45 -33.08
C LYS A 910 8.18 22.73 -32.31
N ILE A 911 8.54 21.82 -31.39
CA ILE A 911 9.85 21.84 -30.74
C ILE A 911 10.80 20.98 -31.57
N THR A 912 11.97 21.53 -31.89
CA THR A 912 12.96 20.84 -32.71
C THR A 912 14.21 20.42 -31.92
N ALA A 913 14.76 19.27 -32.27
CA ALA A 913 16.10 18.84 -31.89
C ALA A 913 17.11 19.51 -32.83
N GLY A 914 17.89 20.46 -32.30
CA GLY A 914 18.94 21.17 -33.03
C GLY A 914 18.49 21.96 -34.27
N LYS A 915 17.20 22.28 -34.42
CA LYS A 915 16.58 22.79 -35.67
C LYS A 915 16.67 21.85 -36.88
N ILE A 916 16.99 20.58 -36.65
CA ILE A 916 17.14 19.58 -37.72
C ILE A 916 15.88 18.71 -37.81
N MET A 917 15.38 18.23 -36.67
CA MET A 917 14.23 17.33 -36.61
C MET A 917 13.19 17.79 -35.59
N ALA A 918 11.91 17.74 -35.94
CA ALA A 918 10.83 18.02 -34.98
C ALA A 918 10.64 16.83 -34.03
N LEU A 919 10.44 17.07 -32.74
CA LEU A 919 10.12 16.02 -31.78
C LEU A 919 8.69 15.53 -32.03
N SER A 920 8.56 14.28 -32.47
CA SER A 920 7.28 13.62 -32.80
C SER A 920 7.39 12.11 -32.68
N PHE A 921 6.25 11.40 -32.70
CA PHE A 921 6.24 9.94 -32.77
C PHE A 921 6.88 9.40 -34.05
N LYS A 922 6.75 10.14 -35.17
CA LYS A 922 7.44 9.79 -36.43
C LYS A 922 8.95 9.76 -36.24
N THR A 923 9.52 10.79 -35.63
CA THR A 923 10.96 10.87 -35.37
C THR A 923 11.45 9.80 -34.40
N TYR A 924 10.62 9.41 -33.42
CA TYR A 924 10.92 8.25 -32.57
C TYR A 924 11.05 6.98 -33.41
N GLY A 925 10.05 6.68 -34.27
CA GLY A 925 10.09 5.52 -35.17
C GLY A 925 11.29 5.54 -36.11
N ASP A 926 11.61 6.69 -36.70
CA ASP A 926 12.76 6.85 -37.59
C ASP A 926 14.07 6.54 -36.87
N VAL A 927 14.28 7.08 -35.66
CA VAL A 927 15.49 6.82 -34.86
C VAL A 927 15.61 5.35 -34.45
N VAL A 928 14.52 4.72 -34.02
CA VAL A 928 14.53 3.29 -33.68
C VAL A 928 14.89 2.44 -34.89
N LYS A 929 14.31 2.75 -36.06
CA LYS A 929 14.63 2.09 -37.33
C LYS A 929 16.10 2.26 -37.70
N THR A 930 16.64 3.47 -37.56
CA THR A 930 18.06 3.75 -37.80
C THR A 930 18.95 2.97 -36.83
N ALA A 931 18.61 2.92 -35.54
CA ALA A 931 19.36 2.18 -34.54
C ALA A 931 19.39 0.67 -34.84
N VAL A 932 18.26 0.08 -35.25
CA VAL A 932 18.18 -1.33 -35.68
C VAL A 932 18.97 -1.58 -36.96
N THR A 933 18.98 -0.63 -37.90
CA THR A 933 19.77 -0.75 -39.13
C THR A 933 21.27 -0.76 -38.83
N TYR A 934 21.74 0.15 -37.97
CA TYR A 934 23.14 0.15 -37.51
C TYR A 934 23.49 -1.10 -36.69
N PHE A 935 22.56 -1.59 -35.88
CA PHE A 935 22.72 -2.86 -35.17
C PHE A 935 22.89 -4.05 -36.12
N ASN A 936 22.04 -4.17 -37.15
CA ASN A 936 22.18 -5.22 -38.17
C ASN A 936 23.49 -5.09 -38.95
N MET A 937 23.92 -3.87 -39.26
CA MET A 937 25.23 -3.63 -39.87
C MET A 937 26.38 -4.09 -38.96
N LEU A 938 26.32 -3.78 -37.66
CA LEU A 938 27.30 -4.26 -36.68
C LEU A 938 27.32 -5.79 -36.59
N LEU A 939 26.16 -6.46 -36.63
CA LEU A 939 26.09 -7.92 -36.66
C LEU A 939 26.75 -8.51 -37.90
N ASN A 940 26.46 -7.97 -39.09
CA ASN A 940 27.03 -8.47 -40.36
C ASN A 940 28.53 -8.22 -40.50
N VAL A 941 29.09 -7.25 -39.77
CA VAL A 941 30.53 -6.94 -39.79
C VAL A 941 31.29 -7.68 -38.68
N ALA A 942 30.61 -8.04 -37.58
CA ALA A 942 31.22 -8.69 -36.42
C ALA A 942 31.02 -10.21 -36.35
N GLY A 943 30.01 -10.75 -37.03
CA GLY A 943 29.86 -12.19 -37.30
C GLY A 943 30.55 -12.56 -38.61
#